data_AF-A0AAE3M2I4-F1
#
_entry.id   AF-A0AAE3M2I4-F1
#
_cell.length_a   1.000
_cell.length_b   1.000
_cell.length_c   1.000
_cell.angle_alpha   90.00
_cell.angle_beta   90.00
_cell.angle_gamma   90.00
#
_symmetry.space_group_name_H-M   'P 1'
#
loop_
_entity.id
_entity.type
_entity.pdbx_description
1 polymer ?
#
loop_
_entity_poly.entity_id
_entity_poly.type
_entity_poly.pdbx_seq_one_letter_code
_entity_poly.pdbx_strand_id
1 'polypeptide(L)'
;MKNIYSVILIFLFLGIETILNAQTTWYLKNTGNWNVATNWTQDPAAAITVPSGGGVPSENDNIVIPSGKTVTLSANVTTSLGTVSIYGDLDMATFTINGISMLKGNGRLLMADDHYPIIGDDSDFVTKGRGEGTVVFYGSSGITLSNGSANFFNVEVNLPDEDSEVRVDRNIDINGSLNVKSGRFKIGQTAGVQRIVNVFGDINVFSGARLTEGGTGNFHWLNVYGDFTNNGLVDFARQPQYTESTGGAVKLRFRGTTDNVMVINGRTDVYRLFIDKGTDKTYKVAVNAISDNLFNLYGPVSGDTSDAEDGGEGWQRLPIVIENGTLELGAGITIGRLGESISGAEPNEFSIPSTGSLWVNGATVSTSSGSGGWRGLSLFGTLKVSSGSLITPAGTGGIAFGTQSGLAPEINVEGGDLYLTQIRNYYTGNLFSYVQSGGEVHFFARPDNTALPTFYMEQSTFAFNMSGGQITFAAANNHWQGDFYIAVADENYSFTGGTVEVQTLSTGTFDIYSVQPLYNLSIVQGVGTDNVRIIDQYGGVGNPSYLKILNDLTVGSGAIFDDSGYDVTVGGDFNIAGTYTQAGALTFDGNQDGVINNLTGGTLNFGSGLTINKDRHPSSGNYYTMSVAGNNISVTGNVDIERGGLDVVDYWPTVSGNVIISDGDLTSSGIGGLVLTGSDPVPVLQGKLGKEFNFGNIRLNNGNSGMSLATDVNVEDFEFVSGGSGKVNMGTHNLTVTGSVTNASSTQYFYTAGNASDGGLTLGFTVPNSNSTLVMR
;
A
#
# COMPACT_ATOMS: atom_id res chain seq x y z
N MET A 1 -36.03 -65.10 -88.94
CA MET A 1 -35.67 -63.78 -89.49
C MET A 1 -35.67 -62.82 -88.33
N LYS A 2 -34.48 -62.46 -87.84
CA LYS A 2 -33.76 -61.26 -88.30
C LYS A 2 -34.50 -60.00 -87.86
N ASN A 3 -33.76 -59.22 -87.07
CA ASN A 3 -33.57 -57.79 -87.24
C ASN A 3 -34.17 -56.86 -86.18
N ILE A 4 -33.23 -56.06 -85.69
CA ILE A 4 -33.38 -54.68 -85.20
C ILE A 4 -33.95 -54.61 -83.79
N TYR A 5 -33.08 -54.62 -82.77
CA TYR A 5 -33.21 -53.80 -81.55
C TYR A 5 -31.93 -53.74 -80.70
N SER A 6 -30.84 -54.44 -81.06
CA SER A 6 -29.62 -54.51 -80.23
C SER A 6 -28.48 -53.54 -80.58
N VAL A 7 -28.66 -52.59 -81.50
CA VAL A 7 -27.56 -51.72 -81.97
C VAL A 7 -27.51 -50.34 -81.28
N ILE A 8 -28.47 -49.99 -80.42
CA ILE A 8 -28.47 -48.71 -79.69
C ILE A 8 -28.03 -48.85 -78.22
N LEU A 9 -27.83 -50.07 -77.71
CA LEU A 9 -27.42 -50.28 -76.31
C LEU A 9 -25.90 -50.45 -76.10
N ILE A 10 -25.10 -50.51 -77.17
CA ILE A 10 -23.65 -50.82 -77.09
C ILE A 10 -22.76 -49.57 -77.22
N PHE A 11 -23.31 -48.40 -77.52
CA PHE A 11 -22.55 -47.14 -77.58
C PHE A 11 -22.77 -46.18 -76.39
N LEU A 12 -23.51 -46.60 -75.35
CA LEU A 12 -23.72 -45.78 -74.14
C LEU A 12 -22.89 -46.21 -72.92
N PHE A 13 -21.96 -47.16 -73.08
CA PHE A 13 -21.13 -47.72 -71.99
C PHE A 13 -19.62 -47.64 -72.27
N LEU A 14 -19.18 -46.57 -72.93
CA LEU A 14 -17.76 -46.23 -73.06
C LEU A 14 -17.61 -44.72 -72.85
N GLY A 15 -17.08 -44.35 -71.69
CA GLY A 15 -16.65 -42.99 -71.39
C GLY A 15 -17.37 -42.36 -70.20
N ILE A 16 -17.04 -42.83 -69.01
CA ILE A 16 -16.69 -42.06 -67.79
C ILE A 16 -16.51 -43.15 -66.71
N GLU A 17 -15.29 -43.69 -66.62
CA GLU A 17 -14.87 -44.27 -65.34
C GLU A 17 -14.52 -43.06 -64.46
N THR A 18 -15.43 -42.69 -63.57
CA THR A 18 -15.02 -41.96 -62.37
C THR A 18 -14.14 -42.93 -61.58
N ILE A 19 -12.82 -42.77 -61.68
CA ILE A 19 -11.90 -43.37 -60.72
C ILE A 19 -12.27 -42.72 -59.38
N LEU A 20 -13.02 -43.44 -58.56
CA LEU A 20 -13.09 -43.16 -57.13
C LEU A 20 -11.68 -43.44 -56.60
N ASN A 21 -10.85 -42.39 -56.44
CA ASN A 21 -9.60 -42.51 -55.72
C ASN A 21 -9.95 -42.98 -54.31
N ALA A 22 -9.64 -44.25 -54.01
CA ALA A 22 -9.82 -44.81 -52.69
C ALA A 22 -8.88 -44.06 -51.72
N GLN A 23 -9.45 -43.44 -50.70
CA GLN A 23 -8.72 -42.75 -49.65
C GLN A 23 -7.74 -43.73 -48.96
N THR A 24 -6.45 -43.46 -49.05
CA THR A 24 -5.39 -44.25 -48.38
C THR A 24 -4.70 -43.43 -47.31
N THR A 25 -4.18 -44.08 -46.26
CA THR A 25 -3.40 -43.42 -45.21
C THR A 25 -1.92 -43.63 -45.44
N TRP A 26 -1.18 -42.53 -45.55
CA TRP A 26 0.27 -42.50 -45.68
C TRP A 26 0.93 -42.02 -44.38
N TYR A 27 2.01 -42.68 -44.01
CA TYR A 27 2.84 -42.39 -42.86
C TYR A 27 4.21 -41.93 -43.34
N LEU A 28 4.73 -40.86 -42.73
CA LEU A 28 6.08 -40.40 -43.02
C LEU A 28 7.11 -41.37 -42.43
N LYS A 29 7.83 -42.07 -43.31
CA LYS A 29 8.89 -43.03 -42.96
C LYS A 29 10.22 -42.33 -42.73
N ASN A 30 10.63 -41.47 -43.66
CA ASN A 30 11.92 -40.77 -43.64
C ASN A 30 11.70 -39.26 -43.62
N THR A 31 12.51 -38.54 -42.84
CA THR A 31 12.57 -37.07 -42.90
C THR A 31 13.10 -36.62 -44.26
N GLY A 32 12.48 -35.62 -44.88
CA GLY A 32 12.92 -35.09 -46.16
C GLY A 32 11.79 -34.44 -46.96
N ASN A 33 11.97 -34.32 -48.28
CA ASN A 33 11.01 -33.64 -49.14
C ASN A 33 9.72 -34.44 -49.36
N TRP A 34 8.59 -33.74 -49.42
CA TRP A 34 7.25 -34.30 -49.62
C TRP A 34 7.11 -35.13 -50.89
N ASN A 35 7.69 -34.65 -52.00
CA ASN A 35 7.54 -35.27 -53.32
C ASN A 35 8.46 -36.50 -53.54
N VAL A 36 9.22 -36.92 -52.53
CA VAL A 36 10.12 -38.07 -52.62
C VAL A 36 9.35 -39.33 -52.21
N ALA A 37 9.05 -40.19 -53.18
CA ALA A 37 8.22 -41.38 -52.99
C ALA A 37 8.73 -42.36 -51.91
N THR A 38 10.05 -42.39 -51.67
CA THR A 38 10.66 -43.25 -50.65
C THR A 38 10.53 -42.71 -49.22
N ASN A 39 10.02 -41.48 -49.04
CA ASN A 39 9.77 -40.89 -47.73
C ASN A 39 8.43 -41.33 -47.12
N TRP A 40 7.50 -41.84 -47.93
CA TRP A 40 6.18 -42.25 -47.49
C TRP A 40 5.98 -43.76 -47.50
N THR A 41 5.07 -44.24 -46.67
CA THR A 41 4.63 -45.63 -46.64
C THR A 41 3.18 -45.74 -46.20
N GLN A 42 2.46 -46.77 -46.62
CA GLN A 42 1.13 -47.13 -46.13
C GLN A 42 1.21 -48.08 -44.92
N ASP A 43 2.41 -48.46 -44.50
CA ASP A 43 2.65 -49.22 -43.27
C ASP A 43 2.41 -48.33 -42.02
N PRO A 44 1.43 -48.64 -41.16
CA PRO A 44 1.15 -47.86 -39.95
C PRO A 44 2.30 -47.76 -38.96
N ALA A 45 3.23 -48.72 -38.96
CA ALA A 45 4.43 -48.67 -38.11
C ALA A 45 5.54 -47.77 -38.67
N ALA A 46 5.36 -47.26 -39.90
CA ALA A 46 6.34 -46.50 -40.65
C ALA A 46 7.73 -47.20 -40.75
N ALA A 47 7.76 -48.54 -40.70
CA ALA A 47 9.00 -49.30 -40.59
C ALA A 47 9.48 -49.81 -41.96
N ILE A 48 8.55 -50.23 -42.82
CA ILE A 48 8.84 -50.77 -44.15
C ILE A 48 8.26 -49.89 -45.25
N THR A 49 8.74 -50.04 -46.48
CA THR A 49 8.21 -49.30 -47.65
C THR A 49 7.07 -50.10 -48.28
N VAL A 50 5.85 -49.58 -48.16
CA VAL A 50 4.62 -50.13 -48.75
C VAL A 50 3.89 -48.98 -49.44
N PRO A 51 3.52 -49.08 -50.73
CA PRO A 51 3.76 -50.15 -51.68
C PRO A 51 5.24 -50.28 -52.08
N SER A 52 5.62 -51.43 -52.66
CA SER A 52 7.00 -51.64 -53.14
C SER A 52 7.33 -50.64 -54.26
N GLY A 53 8.35 -49.81 -54.04
CA GLY A 53 8.72 -48.69 -54.93
C GLY A 53 8.40 -47.31 -54.34
N GLY A 54 7.66 -47.25 -53.24
CA GLY A 54 7.24 -46.00 -52.59
C GLY A 54 6.03 -45.36 -53.28
N GLY A 55 5.59 -44.22 -52.76
CA GLY A 55 4.53 -43.40 -53.35
C GLY A 55 4.47 -42.03 -52.68
N VAL A 56 3.65 -41.14 -53.22
CA VAL A 56 3.42 -39.80 -52.66
C VAL A 56 1.93 -39.67 -52.37
N PRO A 57 1.52 -39.07 -51.24
CA PRO A 57 0.12 -38.83 -50.95
C PRO A 57 -0.58 -38.09 -52.10
N SER A 58 -1.77 -38.55 -52.45
CA SER A 58 -2.58 -38.04 -53.55
C SER A 58 -3.89 -37.41 -53.05
N GLU A 59 -4.79 -37.05 -53.97
CA GLU A 59 -6.04 -36.38 -53.62
C GLU A 59 -6.89 -37.22 -52.66
N ASN A 60 -7.38 -36.57 -51.59
CA ASN A 60 -8.18 -37.13 -50.49
C ASN A 60 -7.45 -38.12 -49.56
N ASP A 61 -6.17 -38.42 -49.79
CA ASP A 61 -5.41 -39.31 -48.91
C ASP A 61 -5.23 -38.72 -47.50
N ASN A 62 -5.17 -39.61 -46.50
CA ASN A 62 -4.83 -39.27 -45.13
C ASN A 62 -3.33 -39.34 -44.92
N ILE A 63 -2.81 -38.50 -44.03
CA ILE A 63 -1.39 -38.33 -43.79
C ILE A 63 -1.12 -38.33 -42.31
N VAL A 64 -0.08 -39.04 -41.89
CA VAL A 64 0.41 -39.07 -40.53
C VAL A 64 1.90 -38.77 -40.52
N ILE A 65 2.29 -37.71 -39.82
CA ILE A 65 3.68 -37.30 -39.59
C ILE A 65 4.00 -37.65 -38.14
N PRO A 66 4.73 -38.76 -37.87
CA PRO A 66 5.05 -39.18 -36.52
C PRO A 66 5.99 -38.21 -35.80
N SER A 67 6.03 -38.27 -34.47
CA SER A 67 6.95 -37.47 -33.67
C SER A 67 8.42 -37.72 -34.04
N GLY A 68 9.22 -36.66 -34.03
CA GLY A 68 10.65 -36.69 -34.41
C GLY A 68 10.91 -36.77 -35.92
N LYS A 69 9.88 -36.65 -36.76
CA LYS A 69 10.01 -36.61 -38.23
C LYS A 69 9.63 -35.23 -38.77
N THR A 70 10.27 -34.84 -39.87
CA THR A 70 9.98 -33.59 -40.58
C THR A 70 9.77 -33.88 -42.06
N VAL A 71 8.70 -33.35 -42.64
CA VAL A 71 8.52 -33.34 -44.09
C VAL A 71 8.43 -31.92 -44.61
N THR A 72 9.23 -31.61 -45.63
CA THR A 72 9.30 -30.27 -46.23
C THR A 72 8.69 -30.27 -47.62
N LEU A 73 7.82 -29.29 -47.92
CA LEU A 73 7.32 -29.07 -49.27
C LEU A 73 8.45 -28.50 -50.15
N SER A 74 8.60 -29.05 -51.35
CA SER A 74 9.52 -28.54 -52.37
C SER A 74 8.80 -27.99 -53.61
N ALA A 75 7.46 -28.03 -53.61
CA ALA A 75 6.55 -27.53 -54.61
C ALA A 75 5.13 -27.43 -54.00
N ASN A 76 4.24 -26.66 -54.63
CA ASN A 76 2.83 -26.61 -54.22
C ASN A 76 2.17 -27.99 -54.34
N VAL A 77 1.40 -28.38 -53.33
CA VAL A 77 0.53 -29.54 -53.36
C VAL A 77 -0.82 -29.09 -53.91
N THR A 78 -1.05 -29.35 -55.20
CA THR A 78 -2.25 -28.86 -55.92
C THR A 78 -3.50 -29.68 -55.63
N THR A 79 -3.38 -30.81 -54.94
CA THR A 79 -4.49 -31.70 -54.56
C THR A 79 -4.99 -31.38 -53.16
N SER A 80 -6.30 -31.53 -52.93
CA SER A 80 -6.86 -31.49 -51.59
C SER A 80 -6.57 -32.78 -50.83
N LEU A 81 -6.23 -32.68 -49.55
CA LEU A 81 -5.88 -33.80 -48.69
C LEU A 81 -7.05 -34.16 -47.76
N GLY A 82 -7.07 -35.41 -47.28
CA GLY A 82 -8.00 -35.89 -46.26
C GLY A 82 -7.62 -35.37 -44.87
N THR A 83 -7.43 -36.28 -43.92
CA THR A 83 -6.92 -35.95 -42.58
C THR A 83 -5.40 -35.87 -42.59
N VAL A 84 -4.83 -34.74 -42.19
CA VAL A 84 -3.39 -34.57 -41.97
C VAL A 84 -3.15 -34.52 -40.47
N SER A 85 -2.47 -35.54 -39.93
CA SER A 85 -2.13 -35.66 -38.50
C SER A 85 -0.65 -35.35 -38.29
N ILE A 86 -0.36 -34.26 -37.60
CA ILE A 86 1.00 -33.77 -37.34
C ILE A 86 1.36 -34.04 -35.87
N TYR A 87 2.29 -34.96 -35.64
CA TYR A 87 2.93 -35.20 -34.34
C TYR A 87 4.43 -34.85 -34.36
N GLY A 88 5.02 -34.73 -35.55
CA GLY A 88 6.34 -34.15 -35.82
C GLY A 88 6.20 -32.75 -36.43
N ASP A 89 6.87 -32.52 -37.55
CA ASP A 89 6.89 -31.23 -38.24
C ASP A 89 6.41 -31.36 -39.70
N LEU A 90 5.42 -30.56 -40.08
CA LEU A 90 5.09 -30.28 -41.48
C LEU A 90 5.65 -28.91 -41.84
N ASP A 91 6.64 -28.88 -42.73
CA ASP A 91 7.27 -27.65 -43.19
C ASP A 91 6.78 -27.30 -44.59
N MET A 92 6.01 -26.22 -44.67
CA MET A 92 5.46 -25.73 -45.93
C MET A 92 6.45 -24.90 -46.76
N ALA A 93 7.57 -24.46 -46.16
CA ALA A 93 8.43 -23.43 -46.74
C ALA A 93 7.57 -22.26 -47.29
N THR A 94 7.79 -21.84 -48.54
CA THR A 94 6.98 -20.82 -49.23
C THR A 94 5.89 -21.43 -50.12
N PHE A 95 5.60 -22.73 -50.00
CA PHE A 95 4.64 -23.45 -50.85
C PHE A 95 3.26 -23.56 -50.20
N THR A 96 2.26 -23.91 -51.00
CA THR A 96 0.86 -24.06 -50.55
C THR A 96 0.37 -25.51 -50.66
N ILE A 97 -0.68 -25.82 -49.89
CA ILE A 97 -1.50 -27.01 -50.04
C ILE A 97 -2.91 -26.54 -50.39
N ASN A 98 -3.51 -27.08 -51.47
CA ASN A 98 -4.80 -26.61 -51.98
C ASN A 98 -5.94 -26.67 -50.95
N GLY A 99 -5.94 -27.70 -50.10
CA GLY A 99 -6.85 -27.78 -48.96
C GLY A 99 -6.61 -29.03 -48.12
N ILE A 100 -7.03 -29.00 -46.86
CA ILE A 100 -6.97 -30.12 -45.93
C ILE A 100 -8.37 -30.32 -45.34
N SER A 101 -8.91 -31.53 -45.40
CA SER A 101 -10.23 -31.78 -44.83
C SER A 101 -10.22 -31.66 -43.30
N MET A 102 -9.17 -32.18 -42.66
CA MET A 102 -9.02 -32.16 -41.21
C MET A 102 -7.54 -32.11 -40.81
N LEU A 103 -7.14 -31.14 -39.99
CA LEU A 103 -5.80 -31.02 -39.41
C LEU A 103 -5.83 -31.44 -37.94
N LYS A 104 -5.04 -32.46 -37.59
CA LYS A 104 -4.99 -33.08 -36.26
C LYS A 104 -3.58 -33.15 -35.70
N GLY A 105 -3.49 -33.40 -34.40
CA GLY A 105 -2.25 -33.65 -33.68
C GLY A 105 -1.73 -32.42 -32.94
N ASN A 106 -0.61 -32.62 -32.26
CA ASN A 106 0.03 -31.65 -31.35
C ASN A 106 1.43 -31.22 -31.81
N GLY A 107 1.78 -31.55 -33.05
CA GLY A 107 3.07 -31.21 -33.66
C GLY A 107 3.13 -29.77 -34.18
N ARG A 108 4.03 -29.53 -35.13
CA ARG A 108 4.35 -28.19 -35.62
C ARG A 108 4.07 -28.04 -37.11
N LEU A 109 3.39 -26.95 -37.47
CA LEU A 109 3.20 -26.51 -38.85
C LEU A 109 4.12 -25.30 -39.09
N LEU A 110 5.18 -25.50 -39.87
CA LEU A 110 6.19 -24.48 -40.15
C LEU A 110 5.87 -23.80 -41.49
N MET A 111 5.95 -22.47 -41.54
CA MET A 111 5.67 -21.68 -42.73
C MET A 111 6.69 -20.56 -42.90
N ALA A 112 7.21 -20.39 -44.11
CA ALA A 112 8.09 -19.28 -44.49
C ALA A 112 7.37 -18.12 -45.20
N ASP A 113 6.05 -18.23 -45.33
CA ASP A 113 5.14 -17.21 -45.84
C ASP A 113 3.73 -17.43 -45.24
N ASP A 114 2.80 -16.50 -45.44
CA ASP A 114 1.42 -16.57 -44.92
C ASP A 114 0.53 -17.52 -45.75
N HIS A 115 0.86 -18.81 -45.70
CA HIS A 115 0.23 -19.86 -46.50
C HIS A 115 -0.52 -20.89 -45.65
N TYR A 116 -1.10 -20.48 -44.52
CA TYR A 116 -1.92 -21.38 -43.70
C TYR A 116 -3.02 -22.01 -44.58
N PRO A 117 -3.08 -23.35 -44.70
CA PRO A 117 -3.97 -24.01 -45.65
C PRO A 117 -5.45 -23.67 -45.41
N ILE A 118 -6.28 -23.86 -46.43
CA ILE A 118 -7.73 -23.89 -46.24
C ILE A 118 -8.07 -25.25 -45.58
N ILE A 119 -8.57 -25.22 -44.35
CA ILE A 119 -8.82 -26.43 -43.55
C ILE A 119 -10.30 -26.53 -43.18
N GLY A 120 -10.88 -27.73 -43.32
CA GLY A 120 -12.26 -28.00 -42.92
C GLY A 120 -12.46 -28.06 -41.40
N ASP A 121 -11.57 -28.75 -40.68
CA ASP A 121 -11.49 -28.79 -39.21
C ASP A 121 -10.02 -28.77 -38.76
N ASP A 122 -9.55 -27.67 -38.18
CA ASP A 122 -8.22 -27.52 -37.58
C ASP A 122 -8.25 -27.38 -36.06
N SER A 123 -9.30 -27.90 -35.41
CA SER A 123 -9.54 -27.73 -33.97
C SER A 123 -8.39 -28.18 -33.06
N ASP A 124 -7.52 -29.08 -33.51
CA ASP A 124 -6.32 -29.48 -32.76
C ASP A 124 -5.24 -28.40 -32.76
N PHE A 125 -5.23 -27.50 -33.76
CA PHE A 125 -4.30 -26.38 -33.89
C PHE A 125 -4.90 -25.05 -33.45
N VAL A 126 -6.16 -25.01 -33.02
CA VAL A 126 -6.81 -23.77 -32.56
C VAL A 126 -7.55 -23.89 -31.23
N THR A 127 -7.99 -25.07 -30.78
CA THR A 127 -8.83 -25.22 -29.57
C THR A 127 -8.06 -25.84 -28.40
N LYS A 128 -8.15 -25.20 -27.23
CA LYS A 128 -7.59 -25.70 -25.96
C LYS A 128 -8.15 -27.09 -25.58
N GLY A 129 -7.29 -27.97 -25.07
CA GLY A 129 -7.65 -29.32 -24.61
C GLY A 129 -7.88 -30.34 -25.74
N ARG A 130 -7.51 -30.02 -26.99
CA ARG A 130 -7.51 -30.97 -28.12
C ARG A 130 -6.09 -31.43 -28.43
N GLY A 131 -5.54 -31.02 -29.58
CA GLY A 131 -4.15 -31.30 -29.96
C GLY A 131 -3.18 -30.30 -29.36
N GLU A 132 -3.53 -29.01 -29.34
CA GLU A 132 -2.66 -27.92 -28.90
C GLU A 132 -1.42 -27.72 -29.79
N GLY A 133 -1.60 -27.92 -31.10
CA GLY A 133 -0.55 -27.79 -32.12
C GLY A 133 0.06 -26.37 -32.21
N THR A 134 1.26 -26.30 -32.80
CA THR A 134 2.03 -25.05 -32.91
C THR A 134 2.21 -24.62 -34.35
N VAL A 135 1.93 -23.36 -34.65
CA VAL A 135 2.31 -22.73 -35.93
C VAL A 135 3.63 -21.99 -35.74
N VAL A 136 4.58 -22.22 -36.65
CA VAL A 136 5.94 -21.64 -36.59
C VAL A 136 6.18 -20.81 -37.84
N PHE A 137 6.44 -19.51 -37.66
CA PHE A 137 6.87 -18.62 -38.74
C PHE A 137 8.40 -18.53 -38.76
N TYR A 138 9.00 -18.80 -39.91
CA TYR A 138 10.47 -18.82 -40.09
C TYR A 138 10.86 -18.25 -41.47
N GLY A 139 12.16 -18.09 -41.75
CA GLY A 139 12.64 -17.62 -43.05
C GLY A 139 12.92 -16.11 -43.13
N SER A 140 13.52 -15.67 -44.23
CA SER A 140 14.09 -14.32 -44.38
C SER A 140 13.22 -13.34 -45.19
N SER A 141 12.18 -13.83 -45.87
CA SER A 141 11.18 -12.97 -46.48
C SER A 141 10.29 -12.38 -45.39
N GLY A 142 10.10 -11.06 -45.36
CA GLY A 142 9.20 -10.45 -44.38
C GLY A 142 7.76 -10.95 -44.57
N ILE A 143 7.27 -11.76 -43.64
CA ILE A 143 5.97 -12.44 -43.69
C ILE A 143 4.88 -11.45 -43.30
N THR A 144 3.78 -11.38 -44.06
CA THR A 144 2.64 -10.51 -43.72
C THR A 144 1.40 -11.36 -43.54
N LEU A 145 0.91 -11.44 -42.30
CA LEU A 145 -0.30 -12.17 -41.94
C LEU A 145 -1.53 -11.37 -42.38
N SER A 146 -1.95 -11.58 -43.61
CA SER A 146 -3.09 -10.91 -44.26
C SER A 146 -4.16 -11.90 -44.74
N ASN A 147 -3.81 -13.17 -44.95
CA ASN A 147 -4.64 -14.23 -45.53
C ASN A 147 -4.51 -15.53 -44.69
N GLY A 148 -5.41 -16.50 -44.84
CA GLY A 148 -5.35 -17.76 -44.07
C GLY A 148 -6.11 -17.74 -42.72
N SER A 149 -5.70 -18.51 -41.72
CA SER A 149 -6.41 -18.59 -40.42
C SER A 149 -6.13 -17.39 -39.51
N ALA A 150 -7.20 -16.82 -38.93
CA ALA A 150 -7.10 -15.81 -37.87
C ALA A 150 -6.93 -16.43 -36.46
N ASN A 151 -7.01 -17.75 -36.34
CA ASN A 151 -6.97 -18.45 -35.06
C ASN A 151 -5.78 -19.42 -35.05
N PHE A 152 -5.04 -19.40 -33.95
CA PHE A 152 -3.94 -20.31 -33.67
C PHE A 152 -4.04 -20.78 -32.23
N PHE A 153 -3.49 -21.94 -31.92
CA PHE A 153 -3.29 -22.35 -30.54
C PHE A 153 -1.96 -21.78 -30.06
N ASN A 154 -0.82 -22.38 -30.42
CA ASN A 154 0.50 -21.82 -30.14
C ASN A 154 1.10 -21.16 -31.38
N VAL A 155 1.77 -20.02 -31.21
CA VAL A 155 2.53 -19.34 -32.26
C VAL A 155 3.99 -19.22 -31.84
N GLU A 156 4.90 -19.60 -32.75
CA GLU A 156 6.34 -19.40 -32.61
C GLU A 156 6.88 -18.56 -33.77
N VAL A 157 7.70 -17.57 -33.46
CA VAL A 157 8.41 -16.76 -34.45
C VAL A 157 9.90 -17.06 -34.29
N ASN A 158 10.50 -17.62 -35.34
CA ASN A 158 11.88 -18.10 -35.33
C ASN A 158 12.57 -17.72 -36.66
N LEU A 159 12.86 -16.43 -36.80
CA LEU A 159 13.43 -15.84 -38.02
C LEU A 159 14.98 -15.87 -37.97
N PRO A 160 15.68 -15.78 -39.12
CA PRO A 160 17.13 -15.98 -39.18
C PRO A 160 17.94 -14.86 -38.52
N ASP A 161 17.37 -13.65 -38.42
CA ASP A 161 18.00 -12.47 -37.83
C ASP A 161 16.95 -11.55 -37.19
N GLU A 162 17.40 -10.52 -36.46
CA GLU A 162 16.56 -9.59 -35.71
C GLU A 162 15.77 -8.57 -36.57
N ASP A 163 16.13 -8.45 -37.86
CA ASP A 163 15.53 -7.51 -38.80
C ASP A 163 14.45 -8.15 -39.67
N SER A 164 14.53 -9.47 -39.84
CA SER A 164 13.46 -10.29 -40.40
C SER A 164 12.19 -10.11 -39.55
N GLU A 165 11.04 -9.97 -40.21
CA GLU A 165 9.80 -9.61 -39.52
C GLU A 165 8.58 -10.42 -39.97
N VAL A 166 7.73 -10.75 -39.00
CA VAL A 166 6.35 -11.19 -39.18
C VAL A 166 5.46 -10.00 -38.86
N ARG A 167 4.63 -9.59 -39.82
CA ARG A 167 3.75 -8.42 -39.73
C ARG A 167 2.31 -8.88 -39.60
N VAL A 168 1.66 -8.56 -38.50
CA VAL A 168 0.25 -8.87 -38.27
C VAL A 168 -0.61 -7.80 -38.94
N ASP A 169 -1.30 -8.17 -40.02
CA ASP A 169 -2.17 -7.24 -40.75
C ASP A 169 -3.65 -7.66 -40.76
N ARG A 170 -4.05 -8.45 -39.78
CA ARG A 170 -5.44 -8.74 -39.40
C ARG A 170 -5.55 -8.91 -37.89
N ASN A 171 -6.77 -9.03 -37.38
CA ASN A 171 -6.97 -9.49 -36.00
C ASN A 171 -6.61 -10.97 -35.91
N ILE A 172 -5.94 -11.37 -34.82
CA ILE A 172 -5.56 -12.76 -34.58
C ILE A 172 -5.86 -13.16 -33.13
N ASP A 173 -6.26 -14.41 -32.96
CA ASP A 173 -6.46 -15.07 -31.67
C ASP A 173 -5.44 -16.19 -31.51
N ILE A 174 -4.67 -16.15 -30.43
CA ILE A 174 -3.69 -17.16 -30.03
C ILE A 174 -4.20 -17.79 -28.74
N ASN A 175 -4.85 -18.94 -28.85
CA ASN A 175 -5.53 -19.63 -27.75
C ASN A 175 -4.57 -20.29 -26.72
N GLY A 176 -3.29 -20.39 -27.07
CA GLY A 176 -2.16 -20.78 -26.23
C GLY A 176 -1.13 -19.64 -26.16
N SER A 177 0.15 -19.96 -26.29
CA SER A 177 1.25 -19.02 -26.06
C SER A 177 1.85 -18.44 -27.35
N LEU A 178 2.34 -17.19 -27.27
CA LEU A 178 3.16 -16.54 -28.29
C LEU A 178 4.63 -16.56 -27.87
N ASN A 179 5.47 -17.24 -28.64
CA ASN A 179 6.91 -17.33 -28.40
C ASN A 179 7.70 -16.65 -29.53
N VAL A 180 8.25 -15.46 -29.28
CA VAL A 180 9.12 -14.76 -30.22
C VAL A 180 10.57 -15.11 -29.90
N LYS A 181 11.09 -16.15 -30.56
CA LYS A 181 12.43 -16.70 -30.31
C LYS A 181 13.54 -15.89 -30.98
N SER A 182 13.29 -15.40 -32.18
CA SER A 182 14.22 -14.55 -32.95
C SER A 182 13.47 -13.76 -34.02
N GLY A 183 14.02 -12.62 -34.43
CA GLY A 183 13.37 -11.69 -35.35
C GLY A 183 12.34 -10.79 -34.69
N ARG A 184 11.51 -10.18 -35.53
CA ARG A 184 10.52 -9.18 -35.11
C ARG A 184 9.09 -9.65 -35.34
N PHE A 185 8.29 -9.72 -34.28
CA PHE A 185 6.84 -9.80 -34.38
C PHE A 185 6.25 -8.40 -34.31
N LYS A 186 5.61 -7.97 -35.39
CA LYS A 186 5.20 -6.59 -35.63
C LYS A 186 3.68 -6.51 -35.73
N ILE A 187 3.04 -5.68 -34.90
CA ILE A 187 1.58 -5.53 -34.89
C ILE A 187 1.17 -4.32 -35.73
N GLY A 188 0.49 -4.57 -36.85
CA GLY A 188 0.06 -3.55 -37.80
C GLY A 188 1.00 -3.42 -39.00
N GLN A 189 0.41 -3.26 -40.19
CA GLN A 189 1.15 -2.97 -41.44
C GLN A 189 0.36 -2.07 -42.40
N THR A 190 -0.98 -2.14 -42.40
CA THR A 190 -1.82 -1.24 -43.20
C THR A 190 -2.17 0.05 -42.44
N ALA A 191 -2.01 1.19 -43.11
CA ALA A 191 -2.36 2.50 -42.57
C ALA A 191 -3.87 2.71 -42.47
N GLY A 192 -4.32 3.51 -41.50
CA GLY A 192 -5.74 3.70 -41.17
C GLY A 192 -6.51 2.47 -40.62
N VAL A 193 -5.88 1.33 -40.29
CA VAL A 193 -6.59 0.15 -39.80
C VAL A 193 -6.00 -0.39 -38.50
N GLN A 194 -6.84 -0.47 -37.46
CA GLN A 194 -6.52 -1.10 -36.19
C GLN A 194 -6.36 -2.62 -36.33
N ARG A 195 -5.53 -3.18 -35.43
CA ARG A 195 -5.32 -4.63 -35.26
C ARG A 195 -5.45 -4.99 -33.80
N ILE A 196 -6.06 -6.14 -33.54
CA ILE A 196 -6.22 -6.72 -32.21
C ILE A 196 -5.56 -8.10 -32.21
N VAL A 197 -4.60 -8.28 -31.30
CA VAL A 197 -3.94 -9.56 -31.04
C VAL A 197 -4.37 -10.02 -29.66
N ASN A 198 -5.08 -11.14 -29.57
CA ASN A 198 -5.42 -11.77 -28.29
C ASN A 198 -4.48 -12.95 -28.05
N VAL A 199 -3.84 -13.00 -26.88
CA VAL A 199 -3.03 -14.13 -26.43
C VAL A 199 -3.59 -14.66 -25.12
N PHE A 200 -4.16 -15.87 -25.18
CA PHE A 200 -4.84 -16.49 -24.04
C PHE A 200 -3.91 -17.24 -23.09
N GLY A 201 -2.71 -17.61 -23.56
CA GLY A 201 -1.59 -18.10 -22.76
C GLY A 201 -0.51 -17.03 -22.58
N ASP A 202 0.74 -17.47 -22.50
CA ASP A 202 1.87 -16.59 -22.17
C ASP A 202 2.49 -15.94 -23.40
N ILE A 203 3.10 -14.77 -23.20
CA ILE A 203 3.95 -14.10 -24.19
C ILE A 203 5.40 -14.17 -23.72
N ASN A 204 6.26 -14.78 -24.55
CA ASN A 204 7.69 -14.86 -24.30
C ASN A 204 8.47 -14.21 -25.45
N VAL A 205 9.18 -13.12 -25.14
CA VAL A 205 10.13 -12.49 -26.06
C VAL A 205 11.54 -12.88 -25.63
N PHE A 206 12.25 -13.62 -26.48
CA PHE A 206 13.58 -14.13 -26.17
C PHE A 206 14.68 -13.09 -26.45
N SER A 207 15.88 -13.33 -25.95
CA SER A 207 17.03 -12.47 -26.21
C SER A 207 17.34 -12.40 -27.72
N GLY A 208 17.55 -11.19 -28.23
CA GLY A 208 17.74 -10.93 -29.67
C GLY A 208 16.44 -10.92 -30.49
N ALA A 209 15.28 -11.16 -29.87
CA ALA A 209 13.97 -11.03 -30.50
C ALA A 209 13.31 -9.67 -30.18
N ARG A 210 12.35 -9.28 -31.01
CA ARG A 210 11.66 -7.99 -30.93
C ARG A 210 10.15 -8.17 -31.05
N LEU A 211 9.39 -7.47 -30.21
CA LEU A 211 7.94 -7.37 -30.30
C LEU A 211 7.60 -5.87 -30.42
N THR A 212 7.08 -5.46 -31.57
CA THR A 212 7.00 -4.02 -31.89
C THR A 212 5.66 -3.60 -32.50
N GLU A 213 5.43 -2.30 -32.47
CA GLU A 213 4.36 -1.64 -33.23
C GLU A 213 4.64 -1.59 -34.75
N GLY A 214 3.59 -1.26 -35.52
CA GLY A 214 3.52 -1.36 -36.99
C GLY A 214 4.12 -0.19 -37.79
N GLY A 215 4.13 1.00 -37.21
CA GLY A 215 4.59 2.25 -37.81
C GLY A 215 3.62 2.85 -38.84
N THR A 216 2.32 2.55 -38.73
CA THR A 216 1.33 2.81 -39.79
C THR A 216 0.30 3.88 -39.45
N GLY A 217 0.49 4.61 -38.33
CA GLY A 217 -0.41 5.70 -37.95
C GLY A 217 -1.69 5.27 -37.24
N ASN A 218 -1.79 4.04 -36.72
CA ASN A 218 -2.94 3.58 -35.92
C ASN A 218 -2.55 3.04 -34.56
N PHE A 219 -3.55 3.00 -33.68
CA PHE A 219 -3.45 2.33 -32.40
C PHE A 219 -3.94 0.89 -32.50
N HIS A 220 -3.10 -0.04 -32.08
CA HIS A 220 -3.38 -1.47 -32.04
C HIS A 220 -3.55 -1.95 -30.60
N TRP A 221 -4.15 -3.12 -30.43
CA TRP A 221 -4.31 -3.76 -29.12
C TRP A 221 -3.55 -5.09 -29.06
N LEU A 222 -2.82 -5.27 -27.98
CA LEU A 222 -2.30 -6.56 -27.52
C LEU A 222 -2.98 -6.91 -26.20
N ASN A 223 -3.92 -7.85 -26.26
CA ASN A 223 -4.63 -8.36 -25.08
C ASN A 223 -3.95 -9.63 -24.58
N VAL A 224 -3.59 -9.65 -23.30
CA VAL A 224 -2.83 -10.73 -22.65
C VAL A 224 -3.64 -11.32 -21.52
N TYR A 225 -3.81 -12.63 -21.49
CA TYR A 225 -4.52 -13.35 -20.42
C TYR A 225 -3.58 -14.24 -19.58
N GLY A 226 -2.36 -14.51 -20.07
CA GLY A 226 -1.29 -15.19 -19.35
C GLY A 226 -0.18 -14.25 -18.87
N ASP A 227 0.99 -14.81 -18.63
CA ASP A 227 2.17 -14.05 -18.20
C ASP A 227 2.89 -13.41 -19.40
N PHE A 228 3.64 -12.34 -19.14
CA PHE A 228 4.46 -11.66 -20.15
C PHE A 228 5.92 -11.66 -19.68
N THR A 229 6.81 -12.35 -20.39
CA THR A 229 8.25 -12.30 -20.12
C THR A 229 8.99 -11.66 -21.31
N ASN A 230 9.72 -10.57 -21.04
CA ASN A 230 10.61 -9.94 -22.02
C ASN A 230 12.09 -10.12 -21.66
N ASN A 231 12.82 -10.88 -22.48
CA ASN A 231 14.29 -10.98 -22.46
C ASN A 231 14.95 -10.30 -23.68
N GLY A 232 14.15 -9.72 -24.59
CA GLY A 232 14.57 -9.05 -25.82
C GLY A 232 14.22 -7.57 -25.81
N LEU A 233 13.61 -7.09 -26.90
CA LEU A 233 13.11 -5.73 -27.04
C LEU A 233 11.58 -5.74 -27.23
N VAL A 234 10.88 -4.99 -26.39
CA VAL A 234 9.47 -4.64 -26.61
C VAL A 234 9.41 -3.13 -26.86
N ASP A 235 8.89 -2.73 -28.02
CA ASP A 235 8.79 -1.34 -28.43
C ASP A 235 7.42 -1.04 -29.04
N PHE A 236 6.53 -0.51 -28.22
CA PHE A 236 5.17 -0.18 -28.60
C PHE A 236 4.94 1.30 -28.92
N ALA A 237 5.98 2.14 -28.87
CA ALA A 237 5.85 3.57 -29.06
C ALA A 237 7.10 4.19 -29.71
N ARG A 238 6.91 4.99 -30.75
CA ARG A 238 8.02 5.65 -31.48
C ARG A 238 8.27 7.11 -31.11
N GLN A 239 7.37 7.70 -30.33
CA GLN A 239 7.38 9.12 -30.00
C GLN A 239 8.20 9.40 -28.73
N PRO A 240 8.49 10.68 -28.40
CA PRO A 240 8.99 11.03 -27.08
C PRO A 240 8.05 10.53 -25.97
N GLN A 241 8.62 10.24 -24.81
CA GLN A 241 7.87 9.77 -23.66
C GLN A 241 6.81 10.81 -23.24
N TYR A 242 5.65 10.34 -22.81
CA TYR A 242 4.52 11.14 -22.32
C TYR A 242 3.83 12.01 -23.37
N THR A 243 3.87 11.59 -24.64
CA THR A 243 3.23 12.29 -25.75
C THR A 243 2.33 11.37 -26.56
N GLU A 244 1.30 11.93 -27.18
CA GLU A 244 0.43 11.17 -28.07
C GLU A 244 1.20 10.65 -29.30
N SER A 245 0.91 9.41 -29.71
CA SER A 245 1.52 8.87 -30.92
C SER A 245 0.92 9.44 -32.20
N THR A 246 1.78 9.98 -33.07
CA THR A 246 1.42 10.38 -34.44
C THR A 246 1.72 9.30 -35.49
N GLY A 247 2.51 8.29 -35.13
CA GLY A 247 2.98 7.22 -36.02
C GLY A 247 2.30 5.86 -35.80
N GLY A 248 1.31 5.82 -34.90
CA GLY A 248 0.71 4.58 -34.40
C GLY A 248 1.44 4.02 -33.17
N ALA A 249 0.79 3.10 -32.47
CA ALA A 249 1.30 2.49 -31.25
C ALA A 249 0.55 1.19 -30.92
N VAL A 250 1.06 0.41 -29.97
CA VAL A 250 0.36 -0.76 -29.42
C VAL A 250 -0.02 -0.52 -27.96
N LYS A 251 -1.30 -0.63 -27.64
CA LYS A 251 -1.81 -0.63 -26.27
C LYS A 251 -1.74 -2.04 -25.72
N LEU A 252 -1.19 -2.18 -24.52
CA LEU A 252 -1.08 -3.44 -23.81
C LEU A 252 -2.20 -3.53 -22.78
N ARG A 253 -2.99 -4.60 -22.83
CA ARG A 253 -4.09 -4.83 -21.88
C ARG A 253 -4.02 -6.21 -21.27
N PHE A 254 -3.94 -6.30 -19.95
CA PHE A 254 -4.05 -7.55 -19.23
C PHE A 254 -5.51 -7.82 -18.86
N ARG A 255 -5.98 -9.04 -19.16
CA ARG A 255 -7.37 -9.47 -18.95
C ARG A 255 -7.45 -10.82 -18.24
N GLY A 256 -8.66 -11.32 -18.05
CA GLY A 256 -8.92 -12.64 -17.47
C GLY A 256 -9.07 -12.65 -15.95
N THR A 257 -9.24 -13.85 -15.40
CA THR A 257 -9.59 -14.11 -13.98
C THR A 257 -8.53 -14.96 -13.29
N THR A 258 -7.26 -14.66 -13.54
CA THR A 258 -6.09 -15.31 -12.94
C THR A 258 -5.05 -14.26 -12.64
N ASP A 259 -4.23 -14.44 -11.62
CA ASP A 259 -3.07 -13.58 -11.39
C ASP A 259 -2.03 -13.79 -12.49
N ASN A 260 -1.37 -12.71 -12.90
CA ASN A 260 -0.30 -12.75 -13.90
C ASN A 260 0.91 -11.94 -13.49
N VAL A 261 2.03 -12.22 -14.14
CA VAL A 261 3.28 -11.50 -13.96
C VAL A 261 3.79 -10.96 -15.30
N MET A 262 4.26 -9.72 -15.29
CA MET A 262 5.05 -9.12 -16.37
C MET A 262 6.50 -8.99 -15.90
N VAL A 263 7.38 -9.81 -16.46
CA VAL A 263 8.82 -9.86 -16.14
C VAL A 263 9.62 -9.13 -17.23
N ILE A 264 10.38 -8.13 -16.81
CA ILE A 264 11.11 -7.22 -17.69
C ILE A 264 12.62 -7.40 -17.47
N ASN A 265 13.23 -8.22 -18.33
CA ASN A 265 14.69 -8.46 -18.38
C ASN A 265 15.37 -7.71 -19.55
N GLY A 266 14.59 -7.14 -20.46
CA GLY A 266 15.05 -6.31 -21.58
C GLY A 266 14.22 -5.04 -21.72
N ARG A 267 14.68 -4.09 -22.56
CA ARG A 267 13.99 -2.81 -22.75
C ARG A 267 12.54 -3.05 -23.18
N THR A 268 11.62 -2.42 -22.47
CA THR A 268 10.17 -2.56 -22.61
C THR A 268 9.55 -1.18 -22.58
N ASP A 269 9.26 -0.69 -23.77
CA ASP A 269 8.62 0.60 -23.98
C ASP A 269 7.13 0.35 -24.25
N VAL A 270 6.31 0.60 -23.23
CA VAL A 270 4.87 0.44 -23.32
C VAL A 270 4.26 1.78 -23.68
N TYR A 271 3.44 1.81 -24.74
CA TYR A 271 2.67 3.01 -25.04
C TYR A 271 1.64 3.27 -23.94
N ARG A 272 0.70 2.34 -23.76
CA ARG A 272 -0.29 2.40 -22.68
C ARG A 272 -0.51 1.02 -22.08
N LEU A 273 -0.72 0.98 -20.78
CA LEU A 273 -0.95 -0.23 -19.99
C LEU A 273 -2.35 -0.19 -19.36
N PHE A 274 -3.16 -1.18 -19.67
CA PHE A 274 -4.51 -1.34 -19.14
C PHE A 274 -4.60 -2.59 -18.29
N ILE A 275 -5.20 -2.47 -17.11
CA ILE A 275 -5.47 -3.58 -16.20
C ILE A 275 -6.99 -3.77 -16.12
N ASP A 276 -7.48 -4.86 -16.71
CA ASP A 276 -8.90 -5.21 -16.81
C ASP A 276 -9.11 -6.67 -16.39
N LYS A 277 -8.81 -6.96 -15.13
CA LYS A 277 -8.82 -8.33 -14.61
C LYS A 277 -10.04 -8.57 -13.72
N GLY A 278 -10.81 -9.60 -14.08
CA GLY A 278 -12.07 -9.93 -13.41
C GLY A 278 -13.05 -8.76 -13.41
N THR A 279 -13.73 -8.59 -12.29
CA THR A 279 -14.78 -7.57 -12.09
C THR A 279 -14.58 -6.75 -10.82
N ASP A 280 -13.48 -6.99 -10.10
CA ASP A 280 -13.12 -6.38 -8.82
C ASP A 280 -11.60 -6.46 -8.63
N LYS A 281 -11.11 -6.06 -7.45
CA LYS A 281 -9.69 -6.00 -7.13
C LYS A 281 -9.01 -7.36 -6.85
N THR A 282 -9.71 -8.48 -7.04
CA THR A 282 -9.22 -9.83 -6.67
C THR A 282 -7.99 -10.27 -7.46
N TYR A 283 -8.01 -10.13 -8.78
CA TYR A 283 -6.95 -10.64 -9.64
C TYR A 283 -5.92 -9.57 -9.96
N LYS A 284 -4.63 -9.94 -10.03
CA LYS A 284 -3.54 -8.97 -10.17
C LYS A 284 -2.64 -9.16 -11.40
N VAL A 285 -1.93 -8.09 -11.77
CA VAL A 285 -0.71 -8.14 -12.59
C VAL A 285 0.44 -7.59 -11.77
N ALA A 286 1.48 -8.39 -11.56
CA ALA A 286 2.73 -7.95 -10.95
C ALA A 286 3.74 -7.57 -12.04
N VAL A 287 4.15 -6.30 -12.11
CA VAL A 287 5.15 -5.79 -13.05
C VAL A 287 6.48 -5.65 -12.34
N ASN A 288 7.50 -6.38 -12.81
CA ASN A 288 8.83 -6.40 -12.19
C ASN A 288 9.90 -6.22 -13.26
N ALA A 289 10.93 -5.43 -12.97
CA ALA A 289 12.08 -5.27 -13.84
C ALA A 289 13.39 -5.53 -13.11
N ILE A 290 14.40 -6.02 -13.83
CA ILE A 290 15.74 -6.24 -13.26
C ILE A 290 16.52 -4.93 -13.06
N SER A 291 16.06 -3.82 -13.66
CA SER A 291 16.66 -2.48 -13.55
C SER A 291 15.63 -1.40 -13.86
N ASP A 292 15.80 -0.24 -13.22
CA ASP A 292 14.93 0.95 -13.29
C ASP A 292 14.80 1.61 -14.67
N ASN A 293 15.71 1.34 -15.60
CA ASN A 293 15.76 1.94 -16.94
C ASN A 293 15.13 1.07 -18.04
N LEU A 294 14.59 -0.11 -17.68
CA LEU A 294 14.07 -1.07 -18.66
C LEU A 294 12.57 -0.92 -18.92
N PHE A 295 11.80 -0.36 -18.00
CA PHE A 295 10.37 -0.13 -18.18
C PHE A 295 10.07 1.35 -18.39
N ASN A 296 9.47 1.68 -19.53
CA ASN A 296 9.14 3.06 -19.88
C ASN A 296 7.67 3.17 -20.32
N LEU A 297 7.00 4.23 -19.87
CA LEU A 297 5.61 4.56 -20.24
C LEU A 297 5.59 5.73 -21.21
N TYR A 298 5.07 5.54 -22.41
CA TYR A 298 5.16 6.54 -23.48
C TYR A 298 3.89 7.34 -23.75
N GLY A 299 2.72 6.78 -23.44
CA GLY A 299 1.42 7.40 -23.73
C GLY A 299 1.25 8.77 -23.07
N PRO A 300 0.27 9.57 -23.52
CA PRO A 300 0.11 10.94 -23.04
C PRO A 300 -0.36 11.01 -21.59
N VAL A 301 0.10 12.03 -20.87
CA VAL A 301 -0.21 12.29 -19.46
C VAL A 301 -1.25 13.38 -19.23
N SER A 302 -1.59 14.16 -20.27
CA SER A 302 -2.67 15.16 -20.19
C SER A 302 -4.05 14.57 -20.42
N GLY A 303 -4.17 13.28 -20.76
CA GLY A 303 -5.43 12.64 -21.14
C GLY A 303 -5.95 13.04 -22.53
N ASP A 304 -5.23 13.89 -23.25
CA ASP A 304 -5.56 14.26 -24.63
C ASP A 304 -5.10 13.14 -25.58
N THR A 305 -6.07 12.40 -26.11
CA THR A 305 -5.86 11.43 -27.19
C THR A 305 -6.90 11.62 -28.28
N SER A 306 -6.50 11.37 -29.52
CA SER A 306 -7.35 11.35 -30.72
C SER A 306 -8.06 10.01 -30.93
N ASP A 307 -7.73 9.00 -30.12
CA ASP A 307 -8.33 7.66 -30.23
C ASP A 307 -9.57 7.52 -29.34
N ALA A 308 -10.74 7.44 -29.98
CA ALA A 308 -12.02 7.31 -29.29
C ALA A 308 -12.19 6.00 -28.50
N GLU A 309 -11.38 4.97 -28.77
CA GLU A 309 -11.41 3.70 -28.02
C GLU A 309 -10.69 3.75 -26.68
N ASP A 310 -10.05 4.87 -26.36
CA ASP A 310 -9.34 5.08 -25.10
C ASP A 310 -10.26 5.30 -23.88
N GLY A 311 -11.57 5.21 -24.06
CA GLY A 311 -12.55 5.52 -23.03
C GLY A 311 -12.94 7.01 -23.01
N GLY A 312 -13.63 7.40 -21.94
CA GLY A 312 -14.05 8.78 -21.73
C GLY A 312 -12.85 9.72 -21.66
N GLU A 313 -13.04 10.99 -22.02
CA GLU A 313 -12.05 12.04 -21.76
C GLU A 313 -11.70 12.06 -20.27
N GLY A 314 -10.42 12.11 -19.92
CA GLY A 314 -9.98 12.07 -18.52
C GLY A 314 -8.91 11.01 -18.23
N TRP A 315 -8.93 10.52 -16.99
CA TRP A 315 -7.98 9.52 -16.47
C TRP A 315 -7.94 8.20 -17.27
N GLN A 316 -9.03 7.85 -17.94
CA GLN A 316 -9.10 6.67 -18.81
C GLN A 316 -8.19 6.79 -20.05
N ARG A 317 -7.66 7.98 -20.33
CA ARG A 317 -6.74 8.27 -21.44
C ARG A 317 -5.26 8.40 -21.01
N LEU A 318 -4.94 8.11 -19.76
CA LEU A 318 -3.58 8.16 -19.21
C LEU A 318 -2.70 6.96 -19.64
N PRO A 319 -1.37 7.01 -19.43
CA PRO A 319 -0.47 5.95 -19.85
C PRO A 319 -0.71 4.64 -19.11
N ILE A 320 -1.22 4.71 -17.89
CA ILE A 320 -1.71 3.58 -17.11
C ILE A 320 -3.20 3.79 -16.81
N VAL A 321 -3.98 2.74 -17.01
CA VAL A 321 -5.40 2.70 -16.67
C VAL A 321 -5.69 1.42 -15.91
N ILE A 322 -6.27 1.55 -14.71
CA ILE A 322 -6.80 0.43 -13.95
C ILE A 322 -8.32 0.48 -14.12
N GLU A 323 -8.90 -0.52 -14.76
CA GLU A 323 -10.36 -0.67 -14.92
C GLU A 323 -10.91 -1.64 -13.88
N ASN A 324 -10.29 -2.82 -13.75
CA ASN A 324 -10.61 -3.86 -12.77
C ASN A 324 -9.33 -4.61 -12.38
N GLY A 325 -9.25 -5.08 -11.14
CA GLY A 325 -8.11 -5.85 -10.65
C GLY A 325 -7.05 -5.01 -9.96
N THR A 326 -5.93 -5.64 -9.65
CA THR A 326 -4.81 -5.01 -8.94
C THR A 326 -3.59 -4.86 -9.85
N LEU A 327 -3.04 -3.66 -9.95
CA LEU A 327 -1.72 -3.40 -10.51
C LEU A 327 -0.69 -3.41 -9.38
N GLU A 328 0.17 -4.42 -9.34
CA GLU A 328 1.31 -4.48 -8.42
C GLU A 328 2.59 -4.03 -9.15
N LEU A 329 3.19 -2.93 -8.68
CA LEU A 329 4.44 -2.38 -9.21
C LEU A 329 5.59 -2.77 -8.30
N GLY A 330 6.43 -3.68 -8.79
CA GLY A 330 7.54 -4.26 -8.06
C GLY A 330 8.85 -3.49 -8.17
N ALA A 331 9.93 -4.12 -7.68
CA ALA A 331 11.28 -3.58 -7.77
C ALA A 331 11.72 -3.34 -9.23
N GLY A 332 12.62 -2.36 -9.41
CA GLY A 332 13.12 -1.97 -10.73
C GLY A 332 12.12 -1.19 -11.58
N ILE A 333 10.97 -0.78 -11.04
CA ILE A 333 10.01 0.08 -11.72
C ILE A 333 10.14 1.51 -11.21
N THR A 334 10.36 2.46 -12.12
CA THR A 334 10.32 3.90 -11.82
C THR A 334 9.33 4.58 -12.77
N ILE A 335 8.34 5.27 -12.20
CA ILE A 335 7.34 6.03 -12.94
C ILE A 335 7.38 7.48 -12.46
N GLY A 336 7.87 8.38 -13.32
CA GLY A 336 8.03 9.79 -12.96
C GLY A 336 6.74 10.62 -13.00
N ARG A 337 5.67 10.08 -13.58
CA ARG A 337 4.34 10.72 -13.66
C ARG A 337 3.30 9.69 -14.10
N LEU A 338 2.19 9.60 -13.36
CA LEU A 338 1.01 8.81 -13.72
C LEU A 338 0.04 9.62 -14.58
N GLY A 339 -0.02 10.93 -14.35
CA GLY A 339 -0.84 11.88 -15.10
C GLY A 339 -0.42 13.32 -14.80
N GLU A 340 -1.09 14.26 -15.47
CA GLU A 340 -0.97 15.70 -15.25
C GLU A 340 -2.36 16.30 -15.05
N SER A 341 -2.49 17.63 -15.06
CA SER A 341 -3.79 18.30 -15.06
C SER A 341 -4.54 17.98 -16.35
N ILE A 342 -5.59 17.16 -16.28
CA ILE A 342 -6.36 16.69 -17.43
C ILE A 342 -7.57 17.61 -17.65
N SER A 343 -7.83 18.00 -18.90
CA SER A 343 -9.11 18.56 -19.30
C SER A 343 -10.10 17.45 -19.64
N GLY A 344 -11.34 17.52 -19.13
CA GLY A 344 -12.37 16.54 -19.48
C GLY A 344 -13.39 16.32 -18.36
N ALA A 345 -13.92 15.11 -18.29
CA ALA A 345 -14.82 14.70 -17.21
C ALA A 345 -14.03 14.39 -15.93
N GLU A 346 -14.52 14.87 -14.79
CA GLU A 346 -13.94 14.51 -13.49
C GLU A 346 -13.97 12.98 -13.28
N PRO A 347 -12.92 12.40 -12.67
CA PRO A 347 -11.76 13.04 -12.05
C PRO A 347 -10.68 13.49 -13.05
N ASN A 348 -10.12 14.68 -12.82
CA ASN A 348 -9.14 15.34 -13.72
C ASN A 348 -7.67 14.93 -13.44
N GLU A 349 -7.46 13.79 -12.80
CA GLU A 349 -6.14 13.28 -12.38
C GLU A 349 -6.13 11.74 -12.39
N PHE A 350 -4.96 11.12 -12.18
CA PHE A 350 -4.86 9.66 -12.10
C PHE A 350 -5.81 9.09 -11.04
N SER A 351 -6.54 8.04 -11.41
CA SER A 351 -7.65 7.53 -10.62
C SER A 351 -7.58 6.02 -10.44
N ILE A 352 -7.87 5.58 -9.21
CA ILE A 352 -8.05 4.18 -8.86
C ILE A 352 -9.55 3.94 -8.67
N PRO A 353 -10.25 3.23 -9.58
CA PRO A 353 -11.69 2.99 -9.48
C PRO A 353 -12.02 2.04 -8.33
N SER A 354 -13.29 1.95 -7.93
CA SER A 354 -13.73 1.10 -6.81
C SER A 354 -13.52 -0.41 -7.01
N THR A 355 -13.38 -0.85 -8.26
CA THR A 355 -13.04 -2.22 -8.65
C THR A 355 -11.54 -2.44 -8.85
N GLY A 356 -10.73 -1.39 -8.66
CA GLY A 356 -9.30 -1.38 -8.91
C GLY A 356 -8.45 -1.26 -7.64
N SER A 357 -7.18 -1.63 -7.77
CA SER A 357 -6.16 -1.39 -6.75
C SER A 357 -4.82 -1.05 -7.39
N LEU A 358 -4.12 -0.07 -6.82
CA LEU A 358 -2.71 0.17 -7.09
C LEU A 358 -1.91 -0.30 -5.87
N TRP A 359 -0.98 -1.22 -6.08
CA TRP A 359 -0.08 -1.73 -5.06
C TRP A 359 1.37 -1.37 -5.40
N VAL A 360 1.96 -0.46 -4.63
CA VAL A 360 3.39 -0.14 -4.70
C VAL A 360 4.15 -1.11 -3.80
N ASN A 361 4.95 -1.98 -4.43
CA ASN A 361 5.70 -3.05 -3.77
C ASN A 361 7.16 -3.10 -4.24
N GLY A 362 7.85 -1.97 -4.12
CA GLY A 362 9.27 -1.83 -4.44
C GLY A 362 9.55 -0.82 -5.56
N ALA A 363 8.50 -0.32 -6.21
CA ALA A 363 8.60 0.72 -7.23
C ALA A 363 8.77 2.13 -6.63
N THR A 364 9.27 3.07 -7.44
CA THR A 364 9.21 4.51 -7.16
C THR A 364 8.22 5.15 -8.13
N VAL A 365 7.13 5.71 -7.62
CA VAL A 365 6.03 6.22 -8.43
C VAL A 365 5.72 7.66 -8.03
N SER A 366 5.65 8.56 -8.99
CA SER A 366 5.14 9.92 -8.77
C SER A 366 3.86 10.15 -9.57
N THR A 367 2.89 10.85 -8.97
CA THR A 367 1.61 11.11 -9.63
C THR A 367 1.76 12.08 -10.80
N SER A 368 2.64 13.08 -10.69
CA SER A 368 2.86 14.12 -11.70
C SER A 368 4.28 14.69 -11.63
N SER A 369 4.65 15.56 -12.57
CA SER A 369 5.95 16.25 -12.59
C SER A 369 5.88 17.74 -12.26
N GLY A 370 4.67 18.27 -12.00
CA GLY A 370 4.43 19.69 -11.75
C GLY A 370 3.57 19.96 -10.51
N SER A 371 3.25 21.23 -10.28
CA SER A 371 2.38 21.70 -9.19
C SER A 371 1.09 22.33 -9.74
N GLY A 372 0.06 22.48 -8.92
CA GLY A 372 -1.21 23.15 -9.24
C GLY A 372 -2.34 22.19 -9.64
N GLY A 373 -3.52 22.79 -9.82
CA GLY A 373 -4.84 22.13 -9.84
C GLY A 373 -4.96 20.80 -10.59
N TRP A 374 -5.55 19.82 -9.91
CA TRP A 374 -5.85 18.48 -10.44
C TRP A 374 -4.62 17.67 -10.81
N ARG A 375 -3.56 17.85 -10.04
CA ARG A 375 -2.40 16.97 -9.99
C ARG A 375 -2.43 16.36 -8.61
N GLY A 376 -2.41 15.04 -8.51
CA GLY A 376 -2.73 14.31 -7.27
C GLY A 376 -3.14 12.89 -7.60
N LEU A 377 -3.97 12.29 -6.76
CA LEU A 377 -4.55 10.97 -6.99
C LEU A 377 -6.00 10.96 -6.51
N SER A 378 -6.88 10.50 -7.38
CA SER A 378 -8.28 10.24 -7.04
C SER A 378 -8.48 8.78 -6.63
N LEU A 379 -9.05 8.55 -5.45
CA LEU A 379 -9.15 7.23 -4.82
C LEU A 379 -10.60 6.80 -4.59
N PHE A 380 -11.02 5.75 -5.28
CA PHE A 380 -12.30 5.06 -5.06
C PHE A 380 -12.12 3.57 -4.69
N GLY A 381 -11.00 2.97 -5.12
CA GLY A 381 -10.59 1.60 -4.79
C GLY A 381 -9.57 1.53 -3.68
N THR A 382 -8.52 0.72 -3.85
CA THR A 382 -7.45 0.57 -2.85
C THR A 382 -6.11 1.12 -3.35
N LEU A 383 -5.46 1.93 -2.52
CA LEU A 383 -4.04 2.21 -2.62
C LEU A 383 -3.33 1.39 -1.55
N LYS A 384 -2.39 0.54 -1.96
CA LYS A 384 -1.57 -0.27 -1.05
C LYS A 384 -0.09 0.07 -1.22
N VAL A 385 0.63 0.24 -0.12
CA VAL A 385 2.10 0.43 -0.11
C VAL A 385 2.71 -0.57 0.86
N SER A 386 3.55 -1.46 0.35
CA SER A 386 4.29 -2.45 1.17
C SER A 386 5.81 -2.21 1.15
N SER A 387 6.32 -1.64 0.06
CA SER A 387 7.72 -1.23 -0.09
C SER A 387 7.86 -0.27 -1.28
N GLY A 388 8.98 0.44 -1.40
CA GLY A 388 9.15 1.49 -2.42
C GLY A 388 8.49 2.79 -2.00
N SER A 389 8.18 3.68 -2.96
CA SER A 389 7.58 4.98 -2.67
C SER A 389 6.49 5.40 -3.64
N LEU A 390 5.43 6.03 -3.12
CA LEU A 390 4.47 6.82 -3.89
C LEU A 390 4.57 8.29 -3.48
N ILE A 391 4.68 9.18 -4.47
CA ILE A 391 4.88 10.61 -4.26
C ILE A 391 3.78 11.41 -4.96
N THR A 392 3.00 12.18 -4.20
CA THR A 392 2.25 13.33 -4.74
C THR A 392 3.13 14.58 -4.55
N PRO A 393 3.71 15.17 -5.61
CA PRO A 393 4.67 16.26 -5.50
C PRO A 393 4.18 17.48 -4.70
N ALA A 394 5.12 18.33 -4.28
CA ALA A 394 4.77 19.58 -3.60
C ALA A 394 3.83 20.45 -4.47
N GLY A 395 2.84 21.07 -3.82
CA GLY A 395 1.84 21.90 -4.50
C GLY A 395 0.87 21.10 -5.37
N THR A 396 0.66 19.81 -5.09
CA THR A 396 -0.41 18.97 -5.68
C THR A 396 -1.58 18.83 -4.70
N GLY A 397 -2.73 18.33 -5.16
CA GLY A 397 -3.92 18.13 -4.33
C GLY A 397 -3.87 16.93 -3.39
N GLY A 398 -2.76 16.18 -3.37
CA GLY A 398 -2.59 14.99 -2.55
C GLY A 398 -3.48 13.84 -3.01
N ILE A 399 -4.15 13.18 -2.07
CA ILE A 399 -5.14 12.15 -2.33
C ILE A 399 -6.55 12.72 -2.08
N ALA A 400 -7.37 12.71 -3.12
CA ALA A 400 -8.78 13.04 -3.10
C ALA A 400 -9.60 11.75 -3.17
N PHE A 401 -10.32 11.39 -2.11
CA PHE A 401 -11.10 10.15 -2.08
C PHE A 401 -12.61 10.37 -2.19
N GLY A 402 -13.35 9.30 -2.50
CA GLY A 402 -14.80 9.25 -2.54
C GLY A 402 -15.36 7.83 -2.50
N THR A 403 -16.61 7.68 -2.07
CA THR A 403 -17.29 6.38 -2.06
C THR A 403 -17.99 6.16 -3.38
N GLN A 404 -17.72 5.02 -4.05
CA GLN A 404 -18.41 4.65 -5.28
C GLN A 404 -19.00 3.24 -5.16
N SER A 405 -20.24 3.08 -5.61
CA SER A 405 -20.97 1.80 -5.55
C SER A 405 -21.08 1.20 -4.14
N GLY A 406 -21.05 2.03 -3.09
CA GLY A 406 -21.11 1.60 -1.70
C GLY A 406 -19.83 0.94 -1.18
N LEU A 407 -18.73 0.99 -1.93
CA LEU A 407 -17.44 0.44 -1.53
C LEU A 407 -16.56 1.54 -0.92
N ALA A 408 -15.95 1.24 0.21
CA ALA A 408 -15.04 2.15 0.89
C ALA A 408 -13.70 2.23 0.13
N PRO A 409 -13.25 3.41 -0.33
CA PRO A 409 -11.85 3.62 -0.68
C PRO A 409 -10.95 3.30 0.50
N GLU A 410 -9.74 2.78 0.21
CA GLU A 410 -8.79 2.38 1.25
C GLU A 410 -7.37 2.85 0.92
N ILE A 411 -6.69 3.42 1.93
CA ILE A 411 -5.23 3.56 1.96
C ILE A 411 -4.70 2.54 2.95
N ASN A 412 -3.84 1.63 2.48
CA ASN A 412 -3.21 0.59 3.29
C ASN A 412 -1.68 0.67 3.19
N VAL A 413 -1.02 1.04 4.29
CA VAL A 413 0.44 1.17 4.40
C VAL A 413 0.98 0.10 5.34
N GLU A 414 1.66 -0.89 4.77
CA GLU A 414 2.30 -1.99 5.50
C GLU A 414 3.83 -1.80 5.60
N GLY A 415 4.39 -0.93 4.75
CA GLY A 415 5.82 -0.63 4.63
C GLY A 415 6.05 0.45 3.56
N GLY A 416 7.32 0.73 3.23
CA GLY A 416 7.68 1.76 2.24
C GLY A 416 7.33 3.19 2.67
N ASP A 417 7.32 4.10 1.71
CA ASP A 417 7.13 5.54 1.92
C ASP A 417 5.96 6.10 1.09
N LEU A 418 5.09 6.88 1.74
CA LEU A 418 4.00 7.60 1.09
C LEU A 418 4.16 9.10 1.32
N TYR A 419 4.62 9.83 0.29
CA TYR A 419 4.84 11.26 0.34
C TYR A 419 3.62 12.01 -0.19
N LEU A 420 2.93 12.73 0.69
CA LEU A 420 1.66 13.39 0.45
C LEU A 420 1.72 14.90 0.71
N THR A 421 0.80 15.62 0.09
CA THR A 421 0.46 17.00 0.48
C THR A 421 -0.84 17.08 1.27
N GLN A 422 -1.77 16.15 1.04
CA GLN A 422 -3.08 16.12 1.69
C GLN A 422 -3.77 14.76 1.52
N ILE A 423 -4.66 14.39 2.45
CA ILE A 423 -5.69 13.36 2.29
C ILE A 423 -7.04 14.03 2.58
N ARG A 424 -7.95 14.06 1.60
CA ARG A 424 -9.23 14.75 1.72
C ARG A 424 -10.40 14.00 1.07
N ASN A 425 -11.56 14.06 1.72
CA ASN A 425 -12.82 13.74 1.08
C ASN A 425 -13.22 14.89 0.13
N TYR A 426 -12.99 14.70 -1.16
CA TYR A 426 -13.31 15.71 -2.19
C TYR A 426 -14.56 15.34 -2.97
N TYR A 427 -14.74 14.04 -3.22
CA TYR A 427 -15.87 13.51 -3.95
C TYR A 427 -17.04 13.19 -3.02
N THR A 428 -18.16 12.74 -3.56
CA THR A 428 -19.28 12.28 -2.74
C THR A 428 -18.93 10.97 -2.06
N GLY A 429 -19.10 10.90 -0.74
CA GLY A 429 -18.90 9.65 0.00
C GLY A 429 -18.95 9.84 1.50
N ASN A 430 -19.30 8.76 2.18
CA ASN A 430 -19.30 8.66 3.65
C ASN A 430 -18.54 7.43 4.15
N LEU A 431 -17.83 6.72 3.28
CA LEU A 431 -16.97 5.59 3.64
C LEU A 431 -15.54 5.89 3.20
N PHE A 432 -14.59 5.58 4.07
CA PHE A 432 -13.15 5.60 3.80
C PHE A 432 -12.44 4.78 4.88
N SER A 433 -11.37 4.09 4.51
CA SER A 433 -10.55 3.28 5.42
C SER A 433 -9.09 3.70 5.30
N TYR A 434 -8.49 4.07 6.44
CA TYR A 434 -7.04 4.22 6.55
C TYR A 434 -6.50 3.12 7.45
N VAL A 435 -5.52 2.36 6.95
CA VAL A 435 -4.85 1.28 7.67
C VAL A 435 -3.34 1.47 7.57
N GLN A 436 -2.66 1.49 8.71
CA GLN A 436 -1.20 1.52 8.77
C GLN A 436 -0.67 0.53 9.80
N SER A 437 0.15 -0.42 9.32
CA SER A 437 0.79 -1.44 10.17
C SER A 437 2.31 -1.33 10.18
N GLY A 438 2.87 -0.50 9.30
CA GLY A 438 4.29 -0.22 9.15
C GLY A 438 4.48 0.97 8.21
N GLY A 439 5.70 1.15 7.71
CA GLY A 439 6.03 2.20 6.74
C GLY A 439 5.88 3.62 7.26
N GLU A 440 6.16 4.56 6.38
CA GLU A 440 6.23 6.00 6.67
C GLU A 440 5.26 6.77 5.78
N VAL A 441 4.47 7.67 6.36
CA VAL A 441 3.58 8.57 5.63
C VAL A 441 3.96 10.00 5.94
N HIS A 442 4.33 10.78 4.93
CA HIS A 442 4.87 12.13 5.11
C HIS A 442 3.98 13.18 4.47
N PHE A 443 3.45 14.11 5.26
CA PHE A 443 2.85 15.36 4.79
C PHE A 443 3.94 16.43 4.72
N PHE A 444 4.64 16.46 3.59
CA PHE A 444 5.92 17.16 3.46
C PHE A 444 5.84 18.56 2.84
N ALA A 445 4.71 18.90 2.22
CA ALA A 445 4.50 20.18 1.57
C ALA A 445 3.02 20.57 1.53
N ARG A 446 2.76 21.87 1.43
CA ARG A 446 1.40 22.41 1.31
C ARG A 446 0.76 21.98 -0.03
N PRO A 447 -0.54 21.59 -0.05
CA PRO A 447 -1.25 21.28 -1.26
C PRO A 447 -1.60 22.55 -2.06
N ASP A 448 -2.03 22.35 -3.31
CA ASP A 448 -2.53 23.45 -4.16
C ASP A 448 -3.82 24.08 -3.63
N ASN A 449 -4.65 23.30 -2.94
CA ASN A 449 -5.90 23.72 -2.33
C ASN A 449 -5.87 23.44 -0.82
N THR A 450 -5.97 24.51 -0.04
CA THR A 450 -5.89 24.49 1.43
C THR A 450 -7.23 24.75 2.11
N ALA A 451 -8.33 24.50 1.40
CA ALA A 451 -9.68 24.70 1.92
C ALA A 451 -10.17 23.55 2.83
N LEU A 452 -9.30 22.58 3.14
CA LEU A 452 -9.58 21.44 4.01
C LEU A 452 -8.33 21.08 4.83
N PRO A 453 -8.47 20.37 5.97
CA PRO A 453 -7.36 19.85 6.75
C PRO A 453 -6.37 19.00 5.94
N THR A 454 -5.13 18.91 6.41
CA THR A 454 -4.06 18.11 5.76
C THR A 454 -4.38 16.61 5.79
N PHE A 455 -4.85 16.12 6.93
CA PHE A 455 -5.36 14.77 7.12
C PHE A 455 -6.80 14.86 7.64
N TYR A 456 -7.76 14.56 6.75
CA TYR A 456 -9.18 14.81 7.03
C TYR A 456 -9.98 13.51 7.10
N MET A 457 -10.30 13.10 8.33
CA MET A 457 -11.13 11.94 8.66
C MET A 457 -12.45 12.41 9.29
N GLU A 458 -13.33 12.99 8.48
CA GLU A 458 -14.40 13.85 9.01
C GLU A 458 -15.73 13.17 9.33
N GLN A 459 -15.90 11.91 8.91
CA GLN A 459 -17.14 11.17 9.11
C GLN A 459 -16.97 10.12 10.21
N SER A 460 -18.01 9.96 11.02
CA SER A 460 -18.06 8.91 12.05
C SER A 460 -18.03 7.49 11.45
N THR A 461 -18.44 7.35 10.18
CA THR A 461 -18.46 6.10 9.40
C THR A 461 -17.14 5.75 8.71
N PHE A 462 -16.13 6.63 8.78
CA PHE A 462 -14.78 6.27 8.33
C PHE A 462 -14.11 5.32 9.32
N ALA A 463 -13.12 4.57 8.85
CA ALA A 463 -12.33 3.67 9.69
C ALA A 463 -10.86 4.11 9.74
N PHE A 464 -10.29 4.15 10.94
CA PHE A 464 -8.87 4.46 11.15
C PHE A 464 -8.20 3.41 12.02
N ASN A 465 -7.27 2.66 11.43
CA ASN A 465 -6.52 1.61 12.11
C ASN A 465 -5.01 1.86 12.00
N MET A 466 -4.32 1.99 13.13
CA MET A 466 -2.87 2.14 13.20
C MET A 466 -2.27 1.16 14.22
N SER A 467 -1.45 0.22 13.76
CA SER A 467 -0.76 -0.76 14.61
C SER A 467 0.76 -0.63 14.57
N GLY A 468 1.30 0.22 13.70
CA GLY A 468 2.72 0.45 13.54
C GLY A 468 3.01 1.59 12.55
N GLY A 469 4.28 1.81 12.24
CA GLY A 469 4.73 2.88 11.33
C GLY A 469 4.68 4.28 11.95
N GLN A 470 4.96 5.29 11.13
CA GLN A 470 4.87 6.70 11.51
C GLN A 470 4.12 7.53 10.45
N ILE A 471 3.39 8.54 10.93
CA ILE A 471 2.83 9.62 10.12
C ILE A 471 3.56 10.91 10.53
N THR A 472 4.27 11.54 9.60
CA THR A 472 5.01 12.79 9.84
C THR A 472 4.31 13.97 9.19
N PHE A 473 4.07 15.03 9.97
CA PHE A 473 3.58 16.31 9.47
C PHE A 473 4.70 17.35 9.50
N ALA A 474 5.23 17.69 8.33
CA ALA A 474 6.26 18.73 8.14
C ALA A 474 5.69 20.00 7.46
N ALA A 475 4.40 20.00 7.14
CA ALA A 475 3.68 21.13 6.59
C ALA A 475 2.23 21.17 7.13
N ALA A 476 1.69 22.38 7.27
CA ALA A 476 0.30 22.64 7.62
C ALA A 476 -0.45 23.35 6.48
N ASN A 477 -1.76 23.13 6.45
CA ASN A 477 -2.67 23.86 5.58
C ASN A 477 -3.15 25.16 6.21
N ASN A 478 -3.00 25.31 7.54
CA ASN A 478 -3.53 26.41 8.34
C ASN A 478 -5.05 26.53 8.16
N HIS A 479 -5.73 25.39 8.03
CA HIS A 479 -7.17 25.35 7.89
C HIS A 479 -7.83 25.58 9.26
N TRP A 480 -8.98 26.25 9.30
CA TRP A 480 -9.62 26.63 10.56
C TRP A 480 -10.12 25.44 11.38
N GLN A 481 -10.45 24.30 10.74
CA GLN A 481 -10.75 23.04 11.45
C GLN A 481 -9.49 22.25 11.85
N GLY A 482 -8.31 22.83 11.62
CA GLY A 482 -7.02 22.24 11.91
C GLY A 482 -6.40 21.47 10.75
N ASP A 483 -5.24 20.88 11.03
CA ASP A 483 -4.40 20.19 10.05
C ASP A 483 -4.53 18.67 10.16
N PHE A 484 -4.69 18.17 11.38
CA PHE A 484 -4.97 16.77 11.68
C PHE A 484 -6.34 16.66 12.34
N TYR A 485 -7.32 16.10 11.62
CA TYR A 485 -8.73 16.08 12.02
C TYR A 485 -9.29 14.66 12.00
N ILE A 486 -9.73 14.17 13.16
CA ILE A 486 -10.35 12.84 13.33
C ILE A 486 -11.69 12.96 14.06
N ALA A 487 -12.77 12.64 13.35
CA ALA A 487 -14.14 12.56 13.86
C ALA A 487 -14.75 11.14 13.76
N VAL A 488 -13.89 10.13 13.61
CA VAL A 488 -14.27 8.71 13.49
C VAL A 488 -15.00 8.24 14.76
N ALA A 489 -15.99 7.35 14.61
CA ALA A 489 -16.68 6.73 15.76
C ALA A 489 -15.82 5.67 16.46
N ASP A 490 -16.08 5.45 17.76
CA ASP A 490 -15.32 4.53 18.61
C ASP A 490 -15.26 3.10 18.04
N GLU A 491 -16.33 2.63 17.40
CA GLU A 491 -16.38 1.29 16.80
C GLU A 491 -15.55 1.13 15.51
N ASN A 492 -15.13 2.24 14.90
CA ASN A 492 -14.40 2.25 13.62
C ASN A 492 -12.93 2.67 13.79
N TYR A 493 -12.44 2.66 15.02
CA TYR A 493 -11.08 3.06 15.35
C TYR A 493 -10.31 1.93 16.05
N SER A 494 -9.04 1.75 15.69
CA SER A 494 -8.13 0.86 16.42
C SER A 494 -6.69 1.38 16.39
N PHE A 495 -6.16 1.80 17.54
CA PHE A 495 -4.73 2.06 17.69
C PHE A 495 -4.11 1.07 18.68
N THR A 496 -3.15 0.32 18.18
CA THR A 496 -2.38 -0.64 18.97
C THR A 496 -0.88 -0.41 18.87
N GLY A 497 -0.46 0.56 18.05
CA GLY A 497 0.93 0.93 17.83
C GLY A 497 1.04 2.16 16.92
N GLY A 498 2.28 2.51 16.57
CA GLY A 498 2.58 3.60 15.63
C GLY A 498 2.78 4.97 16.27
N THR A 499 3.28 5.93 15.49
CA THR A 499 3.59 7.29 15.96
C THR A 499 3.03 8.36 15.03
N VAL A 500 2.31 9.33 15.58
CA VAL A 500 2.03 10.60 14.90
C VAL A 500 3.12 11.59 15.29
N GLU A 501 3.93 12.02 14.32
CA GLU A 501 4.96 13.04 14.50
C GLU A 501 4.53 14.36 13.86
N VAL A 502 4.64 15.45 14.62
CA VAL A 502 4.42 16.82 14.13
C VAL A 502 5.70 17.61 14.27
N GLN A 503 6.13 18.23 13.17
CA GLN A 503 7.29 19.11 13.14
C GLN A 503 6.84 20.57 13.25
N THR A 504 7.40 21.32 14.19
CA THR A 504 7.06 22.74 14.38
C THR A 504 7.42 23.57 13.15
N LEU A 505 6.52 24.49 12.79
CA LEU A 505 6.61 25.25 11.55
C LEU A 505 7.24 26.63 11.79
N SER A 506 7.73 27.25 10.71
CA SER A 506 8.26 28.63 10.74
C SER A 506 7.16 29.68 10.70
N THR A 507 5.99 29.32 10.21
CA THR A 507 4.82 30.17 10.09
C THR A 507 3.55 29.32 10.12
N GLY A 508 2.64 29.64 11.03
CA GLY A 508 1.39 28.91 11.22
C GLY A 508 1.49 27.91 12.37
N THR A 509 0.45 27.88 13.18
CA THR A 509 0.25 26.87 14.23
C THR A 509 -0.20 25.56 13.59
N PHE A 510 0.30 24.42 14.10
CA PHE A 510 -0.23 23.12 13.69
C PHE A 510 -1.36 22.70 14.64
N ASP A 511 -2.55 22.52 14.10
CA ASP A 511 -3.77 22.32 14.88
C ASP A 511 -4.24 20.86 14.83
N ILE A 512 -4.47 20.28 16.01
CA ILE A 512 -4.90 18.90 16.22
C ILE A 512 -6.34 18.88 16.73
N TYR A 513 -7.21 18.18 16.02
CA TYR A 513 -8.53 17.77 16.47
C TYR A 513 -8.67 16.25 16.38
N SER A 514 -8.96 15.59 17.49
CA SER A 514 -9.27 14.16 17.50
C SER A 514 -10.29 13.83 18.59
N VAL A 515 -11.35 13.12 18.23
CA VAL A 515 -12.26 12.47 19.20
C VAL A 515 -11.76 11.09 19.63
N GLN A 516 -10.78 10.55 18.90
CA GLN A 516 -10.18 9.25 19.16
C GLN A 516 -8.79 9.39 19.80
N PRO A 517 -8.32 8.39 20.56
CA PRO A 517 -6.95 8.42 21.06
C PRO A 517 -5.89 8.47 19.94
N LEU A 518 -4.64 8.67 20.33
CA LEU A 518 -3.45 8.38 19.53
C LEU A 518 -2.60 7.37 20.30
N TYR A 519 -1.78 6.56 19.62
CA TYR A 519 -0.89 5.64 20.33
C TYR A 519 0.32 6.38 20.90
N ASN A 520 1.21 6.89 20.03
CA ASN A 520 2.26 7.84 20.39
C ASN A 520 2.04 9.18 19.69
N LEU A 521 2.35 10.27 20.39
CA LEU A 521 2.45 11.62 19.82
C LEU A 521 3.86 12.17 20.04
N SER A 522 4.53 12.53 18.96
CA SER A 522 5.85 13.15 18.97
C SER A 522 5.78 14.55 18.36
N ILE A 523 6.23 15.55 19.09
CA ILE A 523 6.29 16.93 18.62
C ILE A 523 7.76 17.34 18.62
N VAL A 524 8.32 17.59 17.45
CA VAL A 524 9.77 17.84 17.27
C VAL A 524 10.02 19.17 16.59
N GLN A 525 11.23 19.71 16.74
CA GLN A 525 11.59 20.94 16.07
C GLN A 525 11.70 20.69 14.56
N GLY A 526 10.86 21.39 13.79
CA GLY A 526 10.96 21.46 12.34
C GLY A 526 11.76 22.67 11.88
N VAL A 527 11.22 23.40 10.90
CA VAL A 527 11.84 24.61 10.33
C VAL A 527 11.63 25.88 11.18
N GLY A 528 10.84 25.80 12.25
CA GLY A 528 10.60 26.92 13.15
C GLY A 528 10.14 26.53 14.56
N THR A 529 9.51 27.47 15.25
CA THR A 529 9.13 27.34 16.67
C THR A 529 7.65 27.60 16.91
N ASP A 530 6.81 27.60 15.87
CA ASP A 530 5.38 27.79 16.05
C ASP A 530 4.76 26.59 16.78
N ASN A 531 3.71 26.88 17.55
CA ASN A 531 3.10 25.92 18.45
C ASN A 531 2.40 24.80 17.66
N VAL A 532 2.40 23.61 18.26
CA VAL A 532 1.38 22.58 18.02
C VAL A 532 0.31 22.75 19.08
N ARG A 533 -0.97 22.84 18.71
CA ARG A 533 -2.06 23.03 19.68
C ARG A 533 -3.26 22.12 19.45
N ILE A 534 -4.06 21.97 20.49
CA ILE A 534 -5.35 21.28 20.45
C ILE A 534 -6.46 22.29 20.14
N ILE A 535 -7.43 21.88 19.31
CA ILE A 535 -8.62 22.67 18.99
C ILE A 535 -9.89 21.81 19.08
N ASP A 536 -11.07 22.45 19.09
CA ASP A 536 -12.35 21.75 18.88
C ASP A 536 -12.69 21.58 17.39
N GLN A 537 -13.82 20.91 17.11
CA GLN A 537 -14.30 20.66 15.74
C GLN A 537 -14.55 21.93 14.91
N TYR A 538 -14.59 23.10 15.56
CA TYR A 538 -14.81 24.40 14.94
C TYR A 538 -13.57 25.29 14.92
N GLY A 539 -12.39 24.78 15.29
CA GLY A 539 -11.17 25.58 15.40
C GLY A 539 -11.09 26.46 16.64
N GLY A 540 -12.00 26.25 17.60
CA GLY A 540 -12.01 26.95 18.87
C GLY A 540 -10.88 26.48 19.80
N VAL A 541 -10.47 27.38 20.70
CA VAL A 541 -9.58 27.07 21.83
C VAL A 541 -10.32 27.31 23.14
N GLY A 542 -9.94 26.62 24.22
CA GLY A 542 -10.46 26.85 25.57
C GLY A 542 -11.87 26.32 25.86
N ASN A 543 -12.38 25.39 25.05
CA ASN A 543 -13.70 24.75 25.21
C ASN A 543 -13.48 23.24 25.47
N PRO A 544 -14.23 22.53 26.34
CA PRO A 544 -13.79 21.22 26.80
C PRO A 544 -13.93 20.16 25.69
N SER A 545 -12.78 19.70 25.21
CA SER A 545 -12.53 18.36 24.66
C SER A 545 -11.29 17.80 25.35
N TYR A 546 -10.86 16.59 25.00
CA TYR A 546 -9.65 15.96 25.50
C TYR A 546 -8.81 15.41 24.36
N LEU A 547 -7.50 15.29 24.58
CA LEU A 547 -6.60 14.51 23.73
C LEU A 547 -6.04 13.35 24.55
N LYS A 548 -6.31 12.12 24.13
CA LYS A 548 -5.81 10.91 24.79
C LYS A 548 -4.64 10.31 24.00
N ILE A 549 -3.50 10.14 24.64
CA ILE A 549 -2.33 9.42 24.15
C ILE A 549 -2.23 8.12 24.95
N LEU A 550 -2.30 6.97 24.28
CA LEU A 550 -2.36 5.65 24.91
C LEU A 550 -0.99 5.18 25.44
N ASN A 551 0.09 5.58 24.77
CA ASN A 551 1.46 5.27 25.12
C ASN A 551 2.21 6.58 25.39
N ASP A 552 3.17 6.98 24.54
CA ASP A 552 4.11 8.04 24.90
C ASP A 552 3.79 9.38 24.25
N LEU A 553 3.94 10.46 25.03
CA LEU A 553 3.93 11.84 24.54
C LEU A 553 5.35 12.41 24.64
N THR A 554 5.90 12.83 23.51
CA THR A 554 7.23 13.44 23.41
C THR A 554 7.14 14.87 22.88
N VAL A 555 7.76 15.82 23.57
CA VAL A 555 7.99 17.19 23.11
C VAL A 555 9.50 17.44 23.06
N GLY A 556 10.06 17.38 21.85
CA GLY A 556 11.48 17.51 21.57
C GLY A 556 12.03 18.92 21.83
N SER A 557 13.36 19.02 21.96
CA SER A 557 14.04 20.30 22.16
C SER A 557 13.67 21.30 21.06
N GLY A 558 13.37 22.54 21.44
CA GLY A 558 12.97 23.60 20.50
C GLY A 558 11.53 23.53 19.99
N ALA A 559 10.78 22.47 20.33
CA ALA A 559 9.38 22.34 19.97
C ALA A 559 8.46 22.92 21.07
N ILE A 560 7.25 23.32 20.69
CA ILE A 560 6.24 23.89 21.60
C ILE A 560 4.92 23.13 21.42
N PHE A 561 4.41 22.57 22.52
CA PHE A 561 3.07 21.98 22.60
C PHE A 561 2.20 22.81 23.54
N ASP A 562 1.04 23.24 23.07
CA ASP A 562 0.08 24.07 23.80
C ASP A 562 -1.26 23.33 23.87
N ASP A 563 -1.66 22.90 25.07
CA ASP A 563 -2.92 22.18 25.22
C ASP A 563 -4.15 23.07 24.99
N SER A 564 -3.98 24.39 24.88
CA SER A 564 -5.06 25.35 24.61
C SER A 564 -6.26 25.24 25.57
N GLY A 565 -6.03 24.78 26.79
CA GLY A 565 -7.05 24.57 27.82
C GLY A 565 -7.80 23.24 27.73
N TYR A 566 -7.38 22.33 26.84
CA TYR A 566 -7.94 20.99 26.70
C TYR A 566 -7.23 20.00 27.63
N ASP A 567 -7.97 18.99 28.10
CA ASP A 567 -7.39 17.96 28.94
C ASP A 567 -6.51 17.02 28.12
N VAL A 568 -5.31 16.72 28.64
CA VAL A 568 -4.36 15.80 28.02
C VAL A 568 -4.21 14.57 28.91
N THR A 569 -4.40 13.40 28.32
CA THR A 569 -4.21 12.11 28.99
C THR A 569 -3.05 11.36 28.36
N VAL A 570 -2.12 10.85 29.16
CA VAL A 570 -0.93 10.08 28.70
C VAL A 570 -0.86 8.74 29.41
N GLY A 571 -0.71 7.65 28.66
CA GLY A 571 -0.67 6.30 29.23
C GLY A 571 0.69 5.73 29.58
N GLY A 572 1.75 6.16 28.88
CA GLY A 572 3.14 5.76 29.09
C GLY A 572 4.00 6.92 29.58
N ASP A 573 5.11 7.13 28.87
CA ASP A 573 6.11 8.13 29.20
C ASP A 573 5.71 9.53 28.70
N PHE A 574 6.11 10.54 29.47
CA PHE A 574 6.00 11.94 29.10
C PHE A 574 7.39 12.55 29.02
N ASN A 575 7.89 12.68 27.79
CA ASN A 575 9.26 13.05 27.46
C ASN A 575 9.34 14.51 27.02
N ILE A 576 9.83 15.41 27.88
CA ILE A 576 9.79 16.86 27.62
C ILE A 576 11.19 17.47 27.62
N ALA A 577 11.69 17.74 26.42
CA ALA A 577 12.88 18.56 26.17
C ALA A 577 12.53 19.96 25.65
N GLY A 578 11.33 20.14 25.09
CA GLY A 578 10.80 21.43 24.60
C GLY A 578 9.92 22.16 25.61
N THR A 579 8.99 22.96 25.10
CA THR A 579 8.02 23.72 25.92
C THR A 579 6.66 23.04 25.90
N TYR A 580 6.10 22.72 27.07
CA TYR A 580 4.71 22.33 27.24
C TYR A 580 3.95 23.45 27.95
N THR A 581 2.98 24.05 27.27
CA THR A 581 2.10 25.09 27.82
C THR A 581 0.83 24.41 28.29
N GLN A 582 0.76 24.16 29.60
CA GLN A 582 -0.39 23.55 30.23
C GLN A 582 -1.41 24.61 30.66
N ALA A 583 -2.64 24.50 30.17
CA ALA A 583 -3.81 25.21 30.67
C ALA A 583 -4.94 24.23 31.05
N GLY A 584 -5.03 23.05 30.42
CA GLY A 584 -5.98 21.99 30.77
C GLY A 584 -5.45 21.01 31.83
N ALA A 585 -6.25 20.02 32.21
CA ALA A 585 -5.81 18.98 33.13
C ALA A 585 -4.82 18.03 32.45
N LEU A 586 -3.74 17.66 33.15
CA LEU A 586 -2.82 16.61 32.71
C LEU A 586 -3.06 15.36 33.56
N THR A 587 -3.49 14.28 32.90
CA THR A 587 -3.76 12.98 33.56
C THR A 587 -2.85 11.88 33.03
N PHE A 588 -2.23 11.14 33.94
CA PHE A 588 -1.53 9.91 33.62
C PHE A 588 -2.45 8.71 33.88
N ASP A 589 -2.98 8.11 32.81
CA ASP A 589 -4.00 7.04 32.85
C ASP A 589 -3.59 5.84 32.01
N GLY A 590 -3.66 4.63 32.55
CA GLY A 590 -3.36 3.42 31.79
C GLY A 590 -2.92 2.25 32.66
N ASN A 591 -2.55 1.18 31.98
CA ASN A 591 -2.22 -0.13 32.56
C ASN A 591 -0.73 -0.48 32.43
N GLN A 592 0.13 0.53 32.51
CA GLN A 592 1.58 0.38 32.50
C GLN A 592 2.26 1.45 33.37
N ASP A 593 3.46 1.14 33.84
CA ASP A 593 4.35 2.14 34.45
C ASP A 593 4.72 3.20 33.41
N GLY A 594 5.07 4.40 33.88
CA GLY A 594 5.58 5.46 33.01
C GLY A 594 6.52 6.41 33.74
N VAL A 595 7.15 7.29 32.99
CA VAL A 595 8.12 8.25 33.49
C VAL A 595 7.79 9.66 33.02
N ILE A 596 7.79 10.62 33.95
CA ILE A 596 7.85 12.05 33.65
C ILE A 596 9.33 12.40 33.46
N ASN A 597 9.78 12.39 32.21
CA ASN A 597 11.15 12.68 31.81
C ASN A 597 11.30 14.17 31.51
N ASN A 598 11.70 14.96 32.51
CA ASN A 598 11.99 16.37 32.32
C ASN A 598 13.43 16.61 31.82
N LEU A 599 13.54 16.83 30.52
CA LEU A 599 14.79 17.03 29.78
C LEU A 599 15.06 18.51 29.44
N THR A 600 14.27 19.45 29.96
CA THR A 600 14.34 20.90 29.61
C THR A 600 15.58 21.62 30.17
N GLY A 601 16.37 20.97 31.03
CA GLY A 601 17.51 21.57 31.74
C GLY A 601 17.12 22.49 32.90
N GLY A 602 15.83 22.63 33.18
CA GLY A 602 15.28 23.40 34.29
C GLY A 602 14.05 22.73 34.92
N THR A 603 13.34 23.45 35.78
CA THR A 603 12.11 22.92 36.40
C THR A 603 10.93 23.02 35.43
N LEU A 604 10.28 21.89 35.16
CA LEU A 604 9.04 21.83 34.36
C LEU A 604 7.84 22.14 35.27
N ASN A 605 7.00 23.10 34.89
CA ASN A 605 5.88 23.54 35.70
C ASN A 605 4.53 23.05 35.17
N PHE A 606 3.76 22.39 36.03
CA PHE A 606 2.38 21.99 35.82
C PHE A 606 1.43 23.00 36.49
N GLY A 607 0.94 23.95 35.69
CA GLY A 607 0.15 25.08 36.17
C GLY A 607 -1.24 24.68 36.68
N SER A 608 -1.94 23.82 35.94
CA SER A 608 -3.33 23.43 36.23
C SER A 608 -3.45 22.20 37.14
N GLY A 609 -2.33 21.57 37.49
CA GLY A 609 -2.28 20.38 38.33
C GLY A 609 -1.83 19.14 37.57
N LEU A 610 -1.71 18.05 38.32
CA LEU A 610 -1.22 16.75 37.88
C LEU A 610 -2.12 15.65 38.47
N THR A 611 -2.73 14.84 37.61
CA THR A 611 -3.55 13.71 38.03
C THR A 611 -2.87 12.38 37.68
N ILE A 612 -2.86 11.44 38.63
CA ILE A 612 -2.45 10.05 38.44
C ILE A 612 -3.68 9.15 38.58
N ASN A 613 -3.98 8.39 37.53
CA ASN A 613 -5.06 7.40 37.47
C ASN A 613 -4.57 6.12 36.79
N LYS A 614 -3.57 5.47 37.38
CA LYS A 614 -2.97 4.24 36.85
C LYS A 614 -3.62 3.00 37.45
N ASP A 615 -3.85 1.99 36.62
CA ASP A 615 -4.46 0.73 37.05
C ASP A 615 -3.55 -0.11 37.95
N ARG A 616 -4.06 -1.23 38.43
CA ARG A 616 -3.26 -2.25 39.11
C ARG A 616 -2.77 -3.29 38.13
N HIS A 617 -1.54 -3.73 38.32
CA HIS A 617 -0.99 -4.86 37.60
C HIS A 617 -1.82 -6.12 37.89
N PRO A 618 -2.31 -6.85 36.87
CA PRO A 618 -3.28 -7.94 37.07
C PRO A 618 -2.73 -9.13 37.88
N SER A 619 -1.41 -9.39 37.81
CA SER A 619 -0.79 -10.48 38.58
C SER A 619 -0.27 -10.10 39.97
N SER A 620 0.39 -8.96 40.16
CA SER A 620 0.94 -8.56 41.46
C SER A 620 -0.08 -7.84 42.34
N GLY A 621 -1.10 -7.23 41.75
CA GLY A 621 -2.08 -6.38 42.45
C GLY A 621 -1.52 -5.02 42.89
N ASN A 622 -0.24 -4.75 42.63
CA ASN A 622 0.39 -3.45 42.86
C ASN A 622 -0.13 -2.43 41.86
N TYR A 623 -0.11 -1.16 42.24
CA TYR A 623 -0.36 -0.07 41.32
C TYR A 623 0.74 0.03 40.27
N TYR A 624 0.35 0.36 39.05
CA TYR A 624 1.28 0.96 38.11
C TYR A 624 1.62 2.38 38.57
N THR A 625 2.83 2.82 38.26
CA THR A 625 3.46 4.00 38.84
C THR A 625 3.91 4.98 37.76
N MET A 626 3.79 6.28 38.06
CA MET A 626 4.53 7.32 37.36
C MET A 626 5.75 7.69 38.18
N SER A 627 6.93 7.59 37.58
CA SER A 627 8.18 8.03 38.20
C SER A 627 8.65 9.37 37.65
N VAL A 628 9.48 10.10 38.42
CA VAL A 628 10.10 11.36 37.97
C VAL A 628 11.56 11.12 37.59
N ALA A 629 12.01 11.70 36.48
CA ALA A 629 13.40 11.61 36.02
C ALA A 629 13.88 12.89 35.30
N GLY A 630 15.21 13.02 35.16
CA GLY A 630 15.86 14.16 34.50
C GLY A 630 16.05 15.34 35.43
N ASN A 631 15.19 16.35 35.33
CA ASN A 631 15.18 17.54 36.17
C ASN A 631 13.92 17.61 37.02
N ASN A 632 13.94 18.45 38.06
CA ASN A 632 12.82 18.56 38.99
C ASN A 632 11.54 19.09 38.31
N ILE A 633 10.37 18.78 38.86
CA ILE A 633 9.07 19.33 38.41
C ILE A 633 8.48 20.26 39.47
N SER A 634 7.55 21.13 39.08
CA SER A 634 6.72 21.91 40.00
C SER A 634 5.26 21.80 39.62
N VAL A 635 4.37 21.80 40.60
CA VAL A 635 2.92 21.74 40.43
C VAL A 635 2.32 22.92 41.16
N THR A 636 1.74 23.86 40.41
CA THR A 636 1.06 25.03 41.00
C THR A 636 -0.37 24.67 41.40
N GLY A 637 -1.05 23.87 40.58
CA GLY A 637 -2.34 23.26 40.91
C GLY A 637 -2.20 22.11 41.94
N ASN A 638 -3.18 21.22 41.94
CA ASN A 638 -3.19 20.07 42.83
C ASN A 638 -2.38 18.89 42.25
N VAL A 639 -1.89 18.04 43.14
CA VAL A 639 -1.47 16.67 42.82
C VAL A 639 -2.58 15.73 43.28
N ASP A 640 -3.28 15.13 42.32
CA ASP A 640 -4.41 14.24 42.56
C ASP A 640 -4.03 12.80 42.17
N ILE A 641 -3.87 11.92 43.16
CA ILE A 641 -3.72 10.48 42.95
C ILE A 641 -5.09 9.84 43.12
N GLU A 642 -5.87 9.82 42.04
CA GLU A 642 -7.16 9.16 42.00
C GLU A 642 -7.00 7.65 42.14
N ARG A 643 -6.04 7.10 41.39
CA ARG A 643 -5.57 5.73 41.49
C ARG A 643 -4.11 5.62 41.02
N GLY A 644 -3.31 4.75 41.61
CA GLY A 644 -1.96 4.48 41.10
C GLY A 644 -0.85 4.92 42.05
N GLY A 645 0.40 4.90 41.56
CA GLY A 645 1.55 5.41 42.32
C GLY A 645 2.20 6.63 41.67
N LEU A 646 2.66 7.57 42.49
CA LEU A 646 3.63 8.60 42.10
C LEU A 646 4.93 8.36 42.86
N ASP A 647 5.99 7.98 42.14
CA ASP A 647 7.33 7.81 42.71
C ASP A 647 8.21 9.00 42.35
N VAL A 648 8.57 9.80 43.35
CA VAL A 648 9.45 10.96 43.13
C VAL A 648 10.93 10.57 43.08
N VAL A 649 11.26 9.30 43.34
CA VAL A 649 12.63 8.74 43.27
C VAL A 649 13.62 9.58 44.09
N ASP A 650 14.51 10.34 43.44
CA ASP A 650 15.53 11.21 44.06
C ASP A 650 15.16 12.69 44.02
N TYR A 651 14.01 13.04 43.44
CA TYR A 651 13.62 14.41 43.13
C TYR A 651 12.75 15.02 44.23
N TRP A 652 12.72 16.35 44.25
CA TRP A 652 11.97 17.13 45.24
C TRP A 652 10.91 18.03 44.58
N PRO A 653 9.86 17.47 43.94
CA PRO A 653 8.83 18.27 43.29
C PRO A 653 8.26 19.36 44.19
N THR A 654 8.16 20.58 43.68
CA THR A 654 7.53 21.67 44.44
C THR A 654 6.03 21.68 44.20
N VAL A 655 5.22 21.65 45.26
CA VAL A 655 3.76 21.70 45.17
C VAL A 655 3.24 22.94 45.91
N SER A 656 2.44 23.75 45.23
CA SER A 656 1.76 24.92 45.83
C SER A 656 0.29 24.65 46.13
N GLY A 657 -0.37 23.76 45.38
CA GLY A 657 -1.74 23.35 45.65
C GLY A 657 -1.85 22.21 46.66
N ASN A 658 -2.97 21.49 46.61
CA ASN A 658 -3.25 20.36 47.50
C ASN A 658 -2.59 19.08 46.99
N VAL A 659 -2.37 18.13 47.91
CA VAL A 659 -1.98 16.75 47.55
C VAL A 659 -3.07 15.82 48.07
N ILE A 660 -3.74 15.16 47.15
CA ILE A 660 -4.94 14.37 47.42
C ILE A 660 -4.70 12.94 46.95
N ILE A 661 -4.89 11.95 47.84
CA ILE A 661 -4.76 10.52 47.53
C ILE A 661 -6.10 9.83 47.82
N SER A 662 -6.73 9.34 46.76
CA SER A 662 -8.01 8.61 46.85
C SER A 662 -7.82 7.09 46.95
N ASP A 663 -6.94 6.53 46.12
CA ASP A 663 -6.66 5.09 46.05
C ASP A 663 -5.28 4.81 45.44
N GLY A 664 -4.21 5.16 46.14
CA GLY A 664 -2.86 5.05 45.59
C GLY A 664 -1.79 5.32 46.63
N ASP A 665 -0.56 5.47 46.16
CA ASP A 665 0.60 5.73 47.02
C ASP A 665 1.47 6.85 46.43
N LEU A 666 2.02 7.70 47.29
CA LEU A 666 3.14 8.56 46.93
C LEU A 666 4.40 7.99 47.61
N THR A 667 5.38 7.62 46.80
CA THR A 667 6.61 6.96 47.27
C THR A 667 7.86 7.77 46.94
N SER A 668 8.93 7.46 47.66
CA SER A 668 10.27 8.00 47.43
C SER A 668 11.24 6.81 47.42
N SER A 669 11.36 6.12 46.28
CA SER A 669 12.25 4.96 46.17
C SER A 669 13.74 5.31 46.31
N GLY A 670 14.08 6.58 46.14
CA GLY A 670 15.39 7.18 46.41
C GLY A 670 15.35 8.15 47.61
N ILE A 671 16.04 9.28 47.51
CA ILE A 671 16.11 10.31 48.57
C ILE A 671 15.11 11.48 48.40
N GLY A 672 14.20 11.36 47.45
CA GLY A 672 13.25 12.40 47.05
C GLY A 672 12.11 12.64 48.06
N GLY A 673 11.23 13.58 47.72
CA GLY A 673 10.03 13.91 48.50
C GLY A 673 9.25 15.08 47.88
N LEU A 674 8.18 15.56 48.51
CA LEU A 674 7.50 16.78 48.05
C LEU A 674 7.94 18.01 48.85
N VAL A 675 8.13 19.14 48.17
CA VAL A 675 8.34 20.45 48.80
C VAL A 675 7.05 21.26 48.75
N LEU A 676 6.41 21.50 49.90
CA LEU A 676 5.16 22.26 49.99
C LEU A 676 5.44 23.75 50.20
N THR A 677 4.85 24.64 49.38
CA THR A 677 5.21 26.08 49.33
C THR A 677 4.06 27.10 49.30
N GLY A 678 2.79 26.71 49.08
CA GLY A 678 1.67 27.63 48.81
C GLY A 678 1.18 28.50 49.99
N SER A 679 1.04 29.82 49.84
CA SER A 679 0.82 30.71 51.00
C SER A 679 -0.64 31.04 51.33
N ASP A 680 -1.56 30.98 50.37
CA ASP A 680 -3.02 31.23 50.55
C ASP A 680 -3.83 30.79 49.30
N PRO A 681 -4.67 29.73 49.39
CA PRO A 681 -4.78 28.82 50.53
C PRO A 681 -3.48 28.04 50.76
N VAL A 682 -3.28 27.57 51.98
CA VAL A 682 -2.15 26.68 52.31
C VAL A 682 -2.35 25.29 51.70
N PRO A 683 -1.28 24.59 51.31
CA PRO A 683 -1.36 23.20 50.87
C PRO A 683 -2.09 22.33 51.88
N VAL A 684 -3.06 21.55 51.38
CA VAL A 684 -3.78 20.55 52.15
C VAL A 684 -3.28 19.16 51.77
N LEU A 685 -2.96 18.32 52.76
CA LEU A 685 -2.84 16.87 52.56
C LEU A 685 -4.18 16.20 52.87
N GLN A 686 -4.65 15.39 51.94
CA GLN A 686 -5.94 14.71 52.06
C GLN A 686 -5.86 13.28 51.52
N GLY A 687 -6.14 12.32 52.38
CA GLY A 687 -6.41 10.93 52.01
C GLY A 687 -7.92 10.65 51.88
N LYS A 688 -8.28 9.45 51.46
CA LYS A 688 -9.66 8.91 51.62
C LYS A 688 -9.96 8.62 53.09
N LEU A 689 -11.13 9.06 53.55
CA LEU A 689 -11.57 8.89 54.95
C LEU A 689 -11.53 7.41 55.39
N GLY A 690 -10.93 7.15 56.55
CA GLY A 690 -10.83 5.80 57.14
C GLY A 690 -9.75 4.91 56.51
N LYS A 691 -8.86 5.48 55.69
CA LYS A 691 -7.69 4.84 55.10
C LYS A 691 -6.45 5.64 55.48
N GLU A 692 -5.37 4.95 55.77
CA GLU A 692 -4.07 5.57 56.00
C GLU A 692 -3.23 5.45 54.73
N PHE A 693 -2.97 6.58 54.05
CA PHE A 693 -2.12 6.63 52.86
C PHE A 693 -0.74 7.19 53.20
N ASN A 694 0.28 6.69 52.52
CA ASN A 694 1.63 7.23 52.62
C ASN A 694 1.80 8.39 51.63
N PHE A 695 2.24 9.53 52.14
CA PHE A 695 2.58 10.74 51.38
C PHE A 695 4.09 10.88 51.16
N GLY A 696 4.87 9.83 51.41
CA GLY A 696 6.32 9.80 51.24
C GLY A 696 7.03 10.81 52.14
N ASN A 697 8.15 11.33 51.67
CA ASN A 697 8.90 12.38 52.36
C ASN A 697 8.30 13.75 52.08
N ILE A 698 8.11 14.57 53.11
CA ILE A 698 7.56 15.92 53.00
C ILE A 698 8.57 16.95 53.52
N ARG A 699 8.82 17.99 52.73
CA ARG A 699 9.55 19.20 53.12
C ARG A 699 8.61 20.40 53.10
N LEU A 700 8.38 21.02 54.25
CA LEU A 700 7.58 22.24 54.35
C LEU A 700 8.47 23.48 54.17
N ASN A 701 8.36 24.12 53.00
CA ASN A 701 9.03 25.36 52.66
C ASN A 701 8.03 26.51 52.48
N ASN A 702 7.25 26.77 53.53
CA ASN A 702 6.08 27.62 53.41
C ASN A 702 5.98 28.61 54.57
N GLY A 703 6.59 29.78 54.38
CA GLY A 703 6.68 30.95 55.27
C GLY A 703 5.88 30.90 56.57
N ASN A 704 5.01 31.87 56.84
CA ASN A 704 4.17 31.89 58.05
C ASN A 704 2.83 31.15 57.86
N SER A 705 2.52 30.74 56.63
CA SER A 705 1.23 30.16 56.24
C SER A 705 1.14 28.67 56.57
N GLY A 706 2.20 27.90 56.35
CA GLY A 706 2.25 26.49 56.77
C GLY A 706 1.45 25.54 55.87
N MET A 707 0.92 24.46 56.41
CA MET A 707 0.09 23.47 55.71
C MET A 707 -1.05 22.99 56.62
N SER A 708 -2.06 22.33 56.06
CA SER A 708 -3.13 21.71 56.84
C SER A 708 -3.46 20.28 56.43
N LEU A 709 -4.13 19.54 57.32
CA LEU A 709 -4.64 18.20 57.06
C LEU A 709 -6.16 18.21 56.93
N ALA A 710 -6.68 17.45 55.97
CA ALA A 710 -8.13 17.21 55.82
C ALA A 710 -8.55 15.80 56.27
N THR A 711 -7.59 14.89 56.46
CA THR A 711 -7.77 13.55 57.02
C THR A 711 -6.58 13.16 57.85
N ASP A 712 -6.65 11.99 58.49
CA ASP A 712 -5.45 11.34 59.02
C ASP A 712 -4.52 10.98 57.86
N VAL A 713 -3.21 11.21 58.03
CA VAL A 713 -2.21 11.00 56.98
C VAL A 713 -0.92 10.40 57.55
N ASN A 714 -0.24 9.59 56.73
CA ASN A 714 1.07 9.03 57.06
C ASN A 714 2.14 9.65 56.15
N VAL A 715 3.28 10.00 56.72
CA VAL A 715 4.49 10.45 55.99
C VAL A 715 5.68 9.63 56.48
N GLU A 716 6.69 9.50 55.62
CA GLU A 716 7.92 8.80 55.94
C GLU A 716 8.85 9.71 56.74
N ASP A 717 9.51 10.68 56.10
CA ASP A 717 10.22 11.77 56.78
C ASP A 717 9.47 13.11 56.66
N PHE A 718 9.57 13.95 57.70
CA PHE A 718 9.04 15.32 57.68
C PHE A 718 10.14 16.34 58.00
N GLU A 719 10.44 17.21 57.05
CA GLU A 719 11.44 18.28 57.19
C GLU A 719 10.78 19.65 57.17
N PHE A 720 11.04 20.48 58.18
CA PHE A 720 10.88 21.93 58.00
C PHE A 720 12.13 22.52 57.35
N VAL A 721 11.99 23.46 56.41
CA VAL A 721 13.17 24.15 55.85
C VAL A 721 13.91 24.93 56.95
N SER A 722 15.22 24.72 57.06
CA SER A 722 16.04 25.36 58.09
C SER A 722 15.88 26.89 58.12
N GLY A 723 15.65 27.46 59.31
CA GLY A 723 15.46 28.91 59.50
C GLY A 723 14.09 29.45 59.05
N GLY A 724 13.14 28.57 58.70
CA GLY A 724 11.78 28.93 58.32
C GLY A 724 10.83 29.20 59.49
N SER A 725 9.55 29.38 59.15
CA SER A 725 8.45 29.66 60.11
C SER A 725 7.17 28.84 59.85
N GLY A 726 7.31 27.72 59.13
CA GLY A 726 6.18 26.90 58.67
C GLY A 726 5.45 26.21 59.82
N LYS A 727 4.12 26.17 59.76
CA LYS A 727 3.27 25.55 60.79
C LYS A 727 2.43 24.44 60.19
N VAL A 728 2.22 23.35 60.91
CA VAL A 728 1.37 22.25 60.46
C VAL A 728 0.08 22.26 61.27
N ASN A 729 -1.03 22.63 60.62
CA ASN A 729 -2.36 22.60 61.19
C ASN A 729 -2.98 21.21 61.02
N MET A 730 -2.95 20.42 62.09
CA MET A 730 -3.52 19.08 62.08
C MET A 730 -5.03 19.08 62.35
N GLY A 731 -5.62 20.19 62.81
CA GLY A 731 -7.03 20.26 63.18
C GLY A 731 -7.39 19.16 64.18
N THR A 732 -8.36 18.31 63.83
CA THR A 732 -8.76 17.13 64.61
C THR A 732 -8.07 15.84 64.17
N HIS A 733 -7.22 15.89 63.12
CA HIS A 733 -6.64 14.73 62.46
C HIS A 733 -5.31 14.29 63.07
N ASN A 734 -4.89 13.08 62.74
CA ASN A 734 -3.58 12.54 63.08
C ASN A 734 -2.58 12.69 61.92
N LEU A 735 -1.36 13.12 62.24
CA LEU A 735 -0.19 12.96 61.38
C LEU A 735 0.71 11.88 61.96
N THR A 736 0.93 10.79 61.23
CA THR A 736 1.94 9.80 61.60
C THR A 736 3.21 10.01 60.79
N VAL A 737 4.34 10.19 61.48
CA VAL A 737 5.69 10.23 60.90
C VAL A 737 6.41 8.95 61.30
N THR A 738 6.71 8.08 60.34
CA THR A 738 7.36 6.78 60.61
C THR A 738 8.86 6.89 60.75
N GLY A 739 9.47 7.80 60.00
CA GLY A 739 10.89 8.17 60.05
C GLY A 739 11.13 9.30 61.05
N SER A 740 11.69 10.40 60.57
CA SER A 740 12.20 11.50 61.40
C SER A 740 11.49 12.83 61.14
N VAL A 741 11.41 13.65 62.19
CA VAL A 741 11.04 15.07 62.10
C VAL A 741 12.31 15.91 62.27
N THR A 742 12.62 16.77 61.31
CA THR A 742 13.82 17.62 61.34
C THR A 742 13.47 19.12 61.33
N ASN A 743 14.34 19.92 61.96
CA ASN A 743 14.24 21.39 62.06
C ASN A 743 12.98 21.95 62.74
N ALA A 744 12.29 21.16 63.58
CA ALA A 744 11.22 21.69 64.43
C ALA A 744 11.78 22.72 65.45
N SER A 745 11.05 23.81 65.68
CA SER A 745 11.46 24.93 66.53
C SER A 745 10.25 25.71 67.07
N SER A 746 10.48 26.79 67.83
CA SER A 746 9.39 27.66 68.30
C SER A 746 8.63 28.36 67.16
N THR A 747 9.21 28.45 65.96
CA THR A 747 8.56 29.00 64.77
C THR A 747 8.16 27.91 63.77
N GLN A 748 8.52 26.65 64.03
CA GLN A 748 8.33 25.51 63.12
C GLN A 748 7.74 24.33 63.88
N TYR A 749 6.42 24.24 63.93
CA TYR A 749 5.72 23.34 64.86
C TYR A 749 4.39 22.81 64.30
N PHE A 750 3.91 21.75 64.94
CA PHE A 750 2.62 21.12 64.70
C PHE A 750 1.60 21.59 65.75
N TYR A 751 0.34 21.78 65.37
CA TYR A 751 -0.73 22.15 66.30
C TYR A 751 -2.07 21.52 65.92
N THR A 752 -2.94 21.33 66.91
CA THR A 752 -4.29 20.77 66.75
C THR A 752 -5.37 21.84 66.99
N ALA A 753 -6.65 21.46 66.89
CA ALA A 753 -7.80 22.30 67.21
C ALA A 753 -7.93 22.62 68.72
N GLY A 754 -7.22 21.88 69.58
CA GLY A 754 -7.17 22.08 71.03
C GLY A 754 -8.17 21.26 71.83
N ASN A 755 -8.81 20.25 71.24
CA ASN A 755 -9.71 19.34 71.96
C ASN A 755 -8.97 18.09 72.42
N ALA A 756 -9.43 17.50 73.52
CA ALA A 756 -8.87 16.24 74.03
C ALA A 756 -9.06 15.04 73.08
N SER A 757 -9.95 15.17 72.09
CA SER A 757 -10.25 14.14 71.08
C SER A 757 -9.47 14.29 69.77
N ASP A 758 -8.60 15.31 69.64
CA ASP A 758 -7.83 15.53 68.42
C ASP A 758 -6.78 14.42 68.22
N GLY A 759 -6.57 13.97 66.97
CA GLY A 759 -5.66 12.87 66.64
C GLY A 759 -4.17 13.15 66.92
N GLY A 760 -3.70 14.38 66.72
CA GLY A 760 -2.36 14.82 67.12
C GLY A 760 -1.21 14.31 66.23
N LEU A 761 0.01 14.31 66.76
CA LEU A 761 1.22 13.85 66.06
C LEU A 761 1.67 12.49 66.63
N THR A 762 1.77 11.48 65.78
CA THR A 762 2.34 10.17 66.10
C THR A 762 3.75 10.07 65.55
N LEU A 763 4.73 9.73 66.39
CA LEU A 763 6.14 9.57 65.99
C LEU A 763 6.63 8.15 66.27
N GLY A 764 7.27 7.54 65.28
CA GLY A 764 8.07 6.33 65.48
C GLY A 764 9.38 6.66 66.21
N PHE A 765 9.73 5.88 67.23
CA PHE A 765 11.08 5.95 67.83
C PHE A 765 11.62 4.55 68.10
N THR A 766 12.91 4.36 67.83
CA THR A 766 13.62 3.13 68.20
C THR A 766 14.29 3.36 69.55
N VAL A 767 13.96 2.54 70.56
CA VAL A 767 14.66 2.55 71.85
C VAL A 767 15.95 1.74 71.71
N PRO A 768 17.14 2.33 71.86
CA PRO A 768 18.38 1.55 71.85
C PRO A 768 18.40 0.57 73.03
N ASN A 769 18.95 -0.63 72.83
CA ASN A 769 18.99 -1.73 73.81
C ASN A 769 19.82 -1.47 75.10
N SER A 770 20.13 -0.22 75.44
CA SER A 770 20.86 0.15 76.65
C SER A 770 20.14 1.26 77.40
N ASN A 771 19.71 0.98 78.64
CA ASN A 771 19.17 1.87 79.69
C ASN A 771 19.21 3.39 79.39
N SER A 772 18.37 3.85 78.46
CA SER A 772 18.26 5.26 78.10
C SER A 772 16.88 5.74 78.50
N THR A 773 16.83 6.79 79.32
CA THR A 773 15.60 7.47 79.71
C THR A 773 15.01 8.18 78.50
N LEU A 774 13.77 7.87 78.12
CA LEU A 774 13.02 8.63 77.12
C LEU A 774 12.69 10.01 77.72
N VAL A 775 13.31 11.06 77.20
CA VAL A 775 12.94 12.45 77.53
C VAL A 775 12.11 13.00 76.38
N MET A 776 10.79 12.95 76.52
CA MET A 776 9.87 13.73 75.69
C MET A 776 9.88 15.17 76.20
N ARG A 777 10.22 16.13 75.35
CA ARG A 777 10.08 17.58 75.62
C ARG A 777 8.96 18.16 74.79
#